data_AF-A0A031IFA5-F1
#
_entry.id   AF-A0A031IFA5-F1
#
_cell.length_a   1.000
_cell.length_b   1.000
_cell.length_c   1.000
_cell.angle_alpha   90.00
_cell.angle_beta   90.00
_cell.angle_gamma   90.00
#
_symmetry.space_group_name_H-M   'P 1'
#
loop_
_entity.id
_entity.type
_entity.pdbx_description
1 polymer ?
#
loop_
_entity_poly.entity_id
_entity_poly.type
_entity_poly.pdbx_seq_one_letter_code
_entity_poly.pdbx_strand_id
1 'polypeptide(L)'
;MNLRNKIGLTTIGLLGLGVYYTHIDVQAAEDATRVIVQTKNPDILEKFAYETMIRKSSEHNAVVTVDVPKGESAISFAQTLKSQNGILRAEPDYIEKRAYTPNDSMYSLQYHHTNIQAEKAWERTMGENSVVVAVIDDGIDAYHTDLKDKIVDPYDVVNRSPYTLTRGEHGTHVAGIIGGAMDNSFAGTGVAPKTSIMPLDVFVGDGAYASDVISAIYRAVDHGATIINMSLGSYNYSSIYQSAINYAHDHGVVVIAAAGNDATSRRHYPSSYDHVVSVASTTSRDSSSYFSNYGSDIDIAAPGSSIYSTLPYNGFGGMSGTSMASPVVAGVAALVKANDPTLTNDEIVERLEGTADDLGTGGWDIEYGHGRVNAAAALLIKEYGLLQIDELTDAMTAVKGEISDSITDGTLRIWNESGDLIGEKAGLATGRFEVNIEKQRANQQLSIQIEDAKGNKSQKQQVIVIDRTAPKQPQIAEFTDTSSRLSGQGEAGTTVSIQTESGRTLGESLVDEKGKFSVSLSRQKAGTSLWVSLTDSSGNQSEKIRVIVKDVTPPVVYEIAEFTDKSKYLFGRAEPYTTILIKKKGTIVAETTMDEETNFSIPLSSQSAGTVLSIYAVDRSGNQSIERKIIVLDRTAPDVPKMKSFSDAMTILSGTVEKNSTVVVLQGTRKIGQMRTNGSTFSINIPKQKAGTRLNIYALDAANNKSKIVTITVLDRTAPSALSINKVTTQSTKIIGKTEPKVSVYAYVGKQKLGSATADSKGNFTIKIKKLKKSILIDVYAIDAAKNKSKVKRFKVTG
;
A
#
# COMPACT_ATOMS: atom_id res chain seq x y z
N MET A 1 31.12 -19.78 47.42
CA MET A 1 31.83 -20.03 46.15
C MET A 1 30.77 -20.01 45.04
N ASN A 2 30.77 -18.93 44.22
CA ASN A 2 30.39 -18.81 42.79
C ASN A 2 29.34 -19.78 42.19
N LEU A 3 28.18 -19.35 41.65
CA LEU A 3 27.86 -18.48 40.49
C LEU A 3 27.24 -19.33 39.35
N ARG A 4 26.20 -18.76 38.72
CA ARG A 4 25.82 -18.84 37.28
C ARG A 4 24.85 -19.93 36.76
N ASN A 5 23.64 -19.45 36.48
CA ASN A 5 23.04 -19.26 35.12
C ASN A 5 22.54 -20.46 34.28
N LYS A 6 21.21 -20.46 34.06
CA LYS A 6 20.45 -20.30 32.78
C LYS A 6 19.32 -21.34 32.60
N ILE A 7 18.06 -20.92 32.71
CA ILE A 7 17.07 -20.53 31.65
C ILE A 7 16.25 -21.71 31.11
N GLY A 8 14.91 -21.58 31.17
CA GLY A 8 13.96 -22.40 30.42
C GLY A 8 12.49 -22.10 30.73
N LEU A 9 12.00 -20.96 30.21
CA LEU A 9 10.61 -20.56 29.91
C LEU A 9 9.44 -21.03 30.80
N THR A 10 8.80 -20.07 31.46
CA THR A 10 7.40 -20.17 31.92
C THR A 10 6.59 -19.01 31.37
N THR A 11 5.44 -19.36 30.81
CA THR A 11 4.36 -18.52 30.28
C THR A 11 3.93 -17.45 31.27
N ILE A 12 3.94 -16.17 30.88
CA ILE A 12 3.35 -15.06 31.65
C ILE A 12 2.16 -14.54 30.87
N GLY A 13 1.01 -14.54 31.55
CA GLY A 13 -0.27 -14.09 31.03
C GLY A 13 -0.29 -12.59 30.71
N LEU A 14 -0.98 -12.26 29.62
CA LEU A 14 -1.44 -10.91 29.35
C LEU A 14 -2.48 -10.54 30.41
N LEU A 15 -2.11 -9.66 31.33
CA LEU A 15 -3.06 -8.87 32.11
C LEU A 15 -3.62 -7.78 31.18
N GLY A 16 -4.91 -7.91 30.88
CA GLY A 16 -5.68 -6.86 30.21
C GLY A 16 -5.76 -5.62 31.09
N LEU A 17 -5.10 -4.56 30.66
CA LEU A 17 -5.35 -3.21 31.17
C LEU A 17 -6.62 -2.71 30.49
N GLY A 18 -7.74 -2.81 31.19
CA GLY A 18 -8.97 -2.08 30.87
C GLY A 18 -8.69 -0.59 30.95
N VAL A 19 -8.74 0.07 29.80
CA VAL A 19 -8.71 1.53 29.71
C VAL A 19 -10.13 2.00 29.96
N TYR A 20 -10.37 2.59 31.13
CA TYR A 20 -11.54 3.41 31.41
C TYR A 20 -11.51 4.61 30.46
N TYR A 21 -12.41 4.65 29.48
CA TYR A 21 -12.68 5.87 28.71
C TYR A 21 -13.61 6.74 29.54
N THR A 22 -13.07 7.80 30.13
CA THR A 22 -13.85 8.89 30.72
C THR A 22 -14.54 9.68 29.61
N HIS A 23 -15.74 10.18 29.92
CA HIS A 23 -16.63 11.01 29.10
C HIS A 23 -15.92 11.89 28.04
N ILE A 24 -16.37 11.80 26.79
CA ILE A 24 -16.01 12.74 25.72
C ILE A 24 -17.29 13.50 25.35
N ASP A 25 -17.32 14.80 25.67
CA ASP A 25 -18.31 15.72 25.12
C ASP A 25 -17.85 16.16 23.71
N VAL A 26 -18.50 15.63 22.68
CA VAL A 26 -18.08 15.76 21.28
C VAL A 26 -18.30 17.19 20.76
N GLN A 27 -19.28 17.93 21.26
CA GLN A 27 -19.48 19.34 20.90
C GLN A 27 -18.33 20.18 21.45
N ALA A 28 -17.88 19.90 22.67
CA ALA A 28 -16.72 20.55 23.27
C ALA A 28 -15.42 20.20 22.52
N ALA A 29 -15.34 19.01 21.91
CA ALA A 29 -14.19 18.56 21.13
C ALA A 29 -14.08 19.21 19.73
N GLU A 30 -15.23 19.51 19.09
CA GLU A 30 -15.28 20.27 17.84
C GLU A 30 -15.01 21.76 18.04
N ASP A 31 -15.48 22.32 19.17
CA ASP A 31 -15.21 23.70 19.57
C ASP A 31 -13.76 23.92 20.03
N ALA A 32 -13.02 22.85 20.35
CA ALA A 32 -11.65 22.93 20.84
C ALA A 32 -10.68 23.38 19.72
N THR A 33 -10.02 24.52 19.93
CA THR A 33 -8.99 25.04 19.03
C THR A 33 -7.57 24.64 19.44
N ARG A 34 -7.44 23.88 20.53
CA ARG A 34 -6.16 23.45 21.12
C ARG A 34 -6.20 21.98 21.54
N VAL A 35 -5.04 21.38 21.71
CA VAL A 35 -4.81 20.06 22.30
C VAL A 35 -3.91 20.20 23.50
N ILE A 36 -4.25 19.55 24.61
CA ILE A 36 -3.37 19.42 25.78
C ILE A 36 -2.52 18.15 25.64
N VAL A 37 -1.21 18.28 25.82
CA VAL A 37 -0.22 17.25 25.53
C VAL A 37 0.69 17.04 26.72
N GLN A 38 0.73 15.80 27.22
CA GLN A 38 1.73 15.36 28.19
C GLN A 38 2.89 14.68 27.46
N THR A 39 4.12 15.15 27.67
CA THR A 39 5.32 14.71 26.93
C THR A 39 6.53 14.56 27.86
N LYS A 40 7.43 13.62 27.52
CA LYS A 40 8.76 13.50 28.14
C LYS A 40 9.77 14.49 27.56
N ASN A 41 9.50 15.00 26.35
CA ASN A 41 10.38 15.91 25.63
C ASN A 41 9.53 16.96 24.87
N PRO A 42 9.38 18.18 25.40
CA PRO A 42 8.58 19.22 24.76
C PRO A 42 9.14 19.72 23.42
N ASP A 43 10.44 19.59 23.16
CA ASP A 43 11.08 20.05 21.91
C ASP A 43 10.50 19.38 20.66
N ILE A 44 9.89 18.19 20.80
CA ILE A 44 9.22 17.45 19.71
C ILE A 44 8.02 18.24 19.15
N LEU A 45 7.47 19.16 19.94
CA LEU A 45 6.27 19.91 19.62
C LEU A 45 6.58 21.21 18.87
N GLU A 46 7.85 21.65 18.77
CA GLU A 46 8.24 22.90 18.10
C GLU A 46 7.79 22.94 16.63
N LYS A 47 7.69 21.78 15.99
CA LYS A 47 7.20 21.64 14.61
C LYS A 47 5.70 21.91 14.42
N PHE A 48 4.96 22.07 15.52
CA PHE A 48 3.50 22.21 15.53
C PHE A 48 2.99 23.56 16.07
N ALA A 49 3.87 24.55 16.24
CA ALA A 49 3.51 25.89 16.73
C ALA A 49 2.66 25.88 18.03
N TYR A 50 3.28 25.49 19.15
CA TYR A 50 2.59 25.38 20.45
C TYR A 50 2.81 26.61 21.35
N GLU A 51 1.80 26.98 22.15
CA GLU A 51 1.89 28.00 23.20
C GLU A 51 2.19 27.36 24.56
N THR A 52 3.04 27.98 25.36
CA THR A 52 3.58 27.35 26.57
C THR A 52 2.78 27.67 27.83
N MET A 53 2.18 26.66 28.47
CA MET A 53 1.88 26.65 29.92
C MET A 53 2.79 25.65 30.63
N ILE A 54 3.93 26.08 31.19
CA ILE A 54 4.80 25.18 31.97
C ILE A 54 4.30 25.09 33.42
N ARG A 55 3.62 24.00 33.79
CA ARG A 55 3.57 23.55 35.20
C ARG A 55 4.63 22.49 35.43
N LYS A 56 5.70 22.85 36.13
CA LYS A 56 6.67 21.90 36.70
C LYS A 56 6.00 21.09 37.82
N SER A 57 5.74 19.80 37.60
CA SER A 57 5.60 18.87 38.72
C SER A 57 6.28 17.53 38.41
N SER A 58 7.30 17.25 39.23
CA SER A 58 8.13 16.04 39.33
C SER A 58 8.91 15.62 38.08
N GLU A 59 10.23 15.65 38.23
CA GLU A 59 11.31 15.23 37.33
C GLU A 59 10.92 14.15 36.31
N HIS A 60 10.40 14.56 35.13
CA HIS A 60 10.57 13.95 33.78
C HIS A 60 9.37 14.13 32.81
N ASN A 61 8.25 14.78 33.20
CA ASN A 61 7.12 15.01 32.27
C ASN A 61 6.68 16.49 32.24
N ALA A 62 6.45 17.03 31.03
CA ALA A 62 5.88 18.34 30.78
C ALA A 62 4.44 18.21 30.25
N VAL A 63 3.57 19.15 30.61
CA VAL A 63 2.24 19.33 30.00
C VAL A 63 2.26 20.64 29.23
N VAL A 64 1.85 20.63 27.97
CA VAL A 64 1.83 21.82 27.09
C VAL A 64 0.54 21.84 26.26
N THR A 65 0.21 22.99 25.69
CA THR A 65 -0.96 23.17 24.81
C THR A 65 -0.51 23.48 23.39
N VAL A 66 -1.07 22.80 22.40
CA VAL A 66 -0.72 22.95 20.97
C VAL A 66 -1.96 23.42 20.20
N ASP A 67 -1.83 24.45 19.38
CA ASP A 67 -2.94 24.93 18.55
C ASP A 67 -3.25 23.91 17.45
N VAL A 68 -4.54 23.69 17.22
CA VAL A 68 -5.01 22.80 16.16
C VAL A 68 -4.75 23.45 14.80
N PRO A 69 -4.08 22.76 13.86
CA PRO A 69 -3.86 23.27 12.51
C PRO A 69 -5.18 23.62 11.82
N LYS A 70 -5.17 24.70 11.04
CA LYS A 70 -6.36 25.18 10.32
C LYS A 70 -6.92 24.09 9.40
N GLY A 71 -8.17 23.68 9.63
CA GLY A 71 -8.85 22.64 8.86
C GLY A 71 -8.71 21.22 9.41
N GLU A 72 -8.04 21.05 10.56
CA GLU A 72 -7.98 19.80 11.32
C GLU A 72 -8.87 19.91 12.57
N SER A 73 -9.36 18.78 13.09
CA SER A 73 -10.09 18.75 14.38
C SER A 73 -9.13 18.55 15.56
N ALA A 74 -9.49 19.03 16.75
CA ALA A 74 -8.66 18.78 17.95
C ALA A 74 -8.47 17.29 18.24
N ILE A 75 -9.47 16.45 17.95
CA ILE A 75 -9.40 15.01 18.14
C ILE A 75 -8.37 14.39 17.19
N SER A 76 -8.47 14.67 15.88
CA SER A 76 -7.54 14.12 14.89
C SER A 76 -6.12 14.60 15.16
N PHE A 77 -5.97 15.87 15.53
CA PHE A 77 -4.67 16.44 15.84
C PHE A 77 -4.06 15.83 17.12
N ALA A 78 -4.87 15.60 18.16
CA ALA A 78 -4.44 14.89 19.37
C ALA A 78 -3.96 13.46 19.07
N GLN A 79 -4.61 12.74 18.15
CA GLN A 79 -4.17 11.41 17.71
C GLN A 79 -2.84 11.47 16.94
N THR A 80 -2.69 12.46 16.05
CA THR A 80 -1.42 12.73 15.34
C THR A 80 -0.27 13.00 16.30
N LEU A 81 -0.52 13.77 17.36
CA LEU A 81 0.44 14.05 18.42
C LEU A 81 0.76 12.80 19.24
N LYS A 82 -0.24 11.99 19.58
CA LYS A 82 -0.07 10.72 20.31
C LYS A 82 0.76 9.68 19.55
N SER A 83 0.77 9.72 18.21
CA SER A 83 1.62 8.82 17.40
C SER A 83 3.10 9.19 17.41
N GLN A 84 3.46 10.39 17.91
CA GLN A 84 4.85 10.84 17.97
C GLN A 84 5.60 10.19 19.14
N ASN A 85 6.78 9.66 18.86
CA ASN A 85 7.64 9.06 19.87
C ASN A 85 8.10 10.11 20.90
N GLY A 86 7.65 10.00 22.15
CA GLY A 86 7.96 10.94 23.23
C GLY A 86 6.73 11.61 23.86
N ILE A 87 5.57 11.55 23.19
CA ILE A 87 4.28 11.97 23.71
C ILE A 87 3.68 10.84 24.55
N LEU A 88 3.25 11.16 25.77
CA LEU A 88 2.64 10.22 26.70
C LEU A 88 1.11 10.23 26.56
N ARG A 89 0.54 11.42 26.45
CA ARG A 89 -0.89 11.66 26.27
C ARG A 89 -1.09 12.92 25.43
N ALA A 90 -2.14 12.92 24.63
CA ALA A 90 -2.63 14.09 23.92
C ALA A 90 -4.15 13.96 23.81
N GLU A 91 -4.87 15.02 24.15
CA GLU A 91 -6.34 15.07 24.11
C GLU A 91 -6.79 16.51 23.77
N PRO A 92 -7.97 16.70 23.16
CA PRO A 92 -8.52 18.04 22.95
C PRO A 92 -8.50 18.85 24.26
N ASP A 93 -8.08 20.10 24.17
CA ASP A 93 -8.18 21.06 25.28
C ASP A 93 -9.60 21.63 25.25
N TYR A 94 -10.51 20.95 25.93
CA TYR A 94 -11.93 21.27 25.91
C TYR A 94 -12.19 22.67 26.45
N ILE A 95 -13.07 23.41 25.75
CA ILE A 95 -13.61 24.65 26.31
C ILE A 95 -14.56 24.25 27.43
N GLU A 96 -14.10 24.41 28.67
CA GLU A 96 -14.97 24.40 29.84
C GLU A 96 -15.94 25.59 29.71
N LYS A 97 -17.16 25.30 29.25
CA LYS A 97 -18.25 26.29 29.21
C LYS A 97 -18.65 26.56 30.66
N ARG A 98 -18.83 27.84 30.99
CA ARG A 98 -19.35 28.20 32.32
C ARG A 98 -20.73 27.55 32.46
N ALA A 99 -20.92 26.78 33.53
CA ALA A 99 -22.25 26.31 33.92
C ALA A 99 -23.22 27.49 33.91
N TYR A 100 -24.44 27.26 33.40
CA TYR A 100 -25.46 28.30 33.35
C TYR A 100 -25.62 28.92 34.73
N THR A 101 -25.31 30.21 34.84
CA THR A 101 -25.45 30.96 36.09
C THR A 101 -26.53 32.00 35.86
N PRO A 102 -27.63 31.96 36.63
CA PRO A 102 -28.68 32.96 36.55
C PRO A 102 -28.13 34.38 36.71
N ASN A 103 -28.74 35.35 36.02
CA ASN A 103 -28.28 36.74 36.06
C ASN A 103 -28.70 37.50 37.34
N ASP A 104 -29.36 36.82 38.28
CA ASP A 104 -29.93 37.37 39.50
C ASP A 104 -28.86 37.81 40.51
N SER A 105 -28.97 39.07 40.97
CA SER A 105 -27.90 39.81 41.68
C SER A 105 -27.36 39.19 42.98
N MET A 106 -28.11 38.29 43.60
CA MET A 106 -27.81 37.60 44.87
C MET A 106 -27.76 36.08 44.72
N TYR A 107 -27.78 35.54 43.49
CA TYR A 107 -27.68 34.10 43.22
C TYR A 107 -26.49 33.45 43.93
N SER A 108 -25.35 34.13 44.01
CA SER A 108 -24.15 33.64 44.68
C SER A 108 -24.31 33.34 46.18
N LEU A 109 -25.39 33.82 46.82
CA LEU A 109 -25.72 33.51 48.22
C LEU A 109 -26.55 32.21 48.35
N GLN A 110 -27.10 31.70 47.26
CA GLN A 110 -27.99 30.53 47.22
C GLN A 110 -27.22 29.23 46.97
N TYR A 111 -26.37 28.86 47.94
CA TYR A 111 -25.52 27.67 47.83
C TYR A 111 -26.28 26.35 47.55
N HIS A 112 -27.56 26.31 47.93
CA HIS A 112 -28.40 25.12 47.79
C HIS A 112 -28.53 24.67 46.34
N HIS A 113 -28.55 25.60 45.38
CA HIS A 113 -28.60 25.28 43.94
C HIS A 113 -27.40 24.44 43.52
N THR A 114 -26.20 24.88 43.91
CA THR A 114 -24.97 24.15 43.59
C THR A 114 -24.91 22.80 44.29
N ASN A 115 -25.33 22.68 45.56
CA ASN A 115 -25.35 21.40 46.26
C ASN A 115 -26.28 20.39 45.58
N ILE A 116 -27.47 20.80 45.14
CA ILE A 116 -28.41 19.89 44.47
C ILE A 116 -28.14 19.77 42.96
N GLN A 117 -27.08 20.41 42.43
CA GLN A 117 -26.76 20.47 41.00
C GLN A 117 -27.91 21.05 40.13
N ALA A 118 -28.60 22.08 40.64
CA ALA A 118 -29.72 22.71 39.93
C ALA A 118 -29.28 23.31 38.59
N GLU A 119 -28.06 23.86 38.50
CA GLU A 119 -27.54 24.47 37.27
C GLU A 119 -27.52 23.50 36.09
N LYS A 120 -27.15 22.23 36.35
CA LYS A 120 -27.17 21.17 35.34
C LYS A 120 -28.59 20.69 35.04
N ALA A 121 -29.48 20.72 36.03
CA ALA A 121 -30.89 20.38 35.83
C ALA A 121 -31.58 21.40 34.90
N TRP A 122 -31.27 22.69 35.04
CA TRP A 122 -31.82 23.78 34.24
C TRP A 122 -31.43 23.74 32.76
N GLU A 123 -30.35 23.04 32.41
CA GLU A 123 -30.01 22.75 31.01
C GLU A 123 -31.06 21.85 30.33
N ARG A 124 -31.83 21.07 31.12
CA ARG A 124 -32.91 20.20 30.64
C ARG A 124 -34.28 20.86 30.76
N THR A 125 -34.62 21.32 31.96
CA THR A 125 -35.87 22.03 32.21
C THR A 125 -35.72 22.97 33.40
N MET A 126 -36.43 24.09 33.33
CA MET A 126 -36.55 25.07 34.41
C MET A 126 -37.92 24.95 35.12
N GLY A 127 -38.65 23.86 34.84
CA GLY A 127 -40.05 23.71 35.19
C GLY A 127 -40.99 24.18 34.07
N GLU A 128 -42.28 24.07 34.32
CA GLU A 128 -43.33 24.59 33.44
C GLU A 128 -44.54 25.03 34.26
N ASN A 129 -45.33 25.95 33.72
CA ASN A 129 -46.44 26.58 34.42
C ASN A 129 -47.64 25.65 34.66
N SER A 130 -47.76 24.55 33.92
CA SER A 130 -48.72 23.47 34.17
C SER A 130 -48.42 22.66 35.42
N VAL A 131 -47.18 22.70 35.93
CA VAL A 131 -46.82 22.09 37.21
C VAL A 131 -47.11 23.10 38.32
N VAL A 132 -48.12 22.79 39.12
CA VAL A 132 -48.60 23.64 40.22
C VAL A 132 -48.13 23.07 41.55
N VAL A 133 -47.39 23.87 42.31
CA VAL A 133 -46.93 23.54 43.66
C VAL A 133 -47.76 24.33 44.68
N ALA A 134 -48.59 23.63 45.46
CA ALA A 134 -49.31 24.23 46.57
C ALA A 134 -48.40 24.39 47.78
N VAL A 135 -48.37 25.61 48.32
CA VAL A 135 -47.59 25.96 49.52
C VAL A 135 -48.58 26.21 50.63
N ILE A 136 -48.70 25.23 51.54
CA ILE A 136 -49.59 25.32 52.70
C ILE A 136 -48.77 25.86 53.88
N ASP A 137 -48.95 27.13 54.21
CA ASP A 137 -48.07 27.89 55.12
C ASP A 137 -48.78 29.11 55.74
N ASP A 138 -48.04 30.08 56.27
CA ASP A 138 -48.53 31.32 56.91
C ASP A 138 -48.93 32.44 55.94
N GLY A 139 -49.23 32.08 54.69
CA GLY A 139 -49.48 33.03 53.60
C GLY A 139 -48.24 33.38 52.78
N ILE A 140 -48.44 34.11 51.68
CA ILE A 140 -47.38 34.50 50.73
C ILE A 140 -47.63 35.95 50.32
N ASP A 141 -46.58 36.76 50.24
CA ASP A 141 -46.64 38.05 49.55
C ASP A 141 -46.81 37.83 48.04
N ALA A 142 -48.07 37.64 47.61
CA ALA A 142 -48.43 37.42 46.22
C ALA A 142 -48.07 38.58 45.27
N TYR A 143 -47.66 39.73 45.81
CA TYR A 143 -47.20 40.89 45.03
C TYR A 143 -45.68 41.00 45.00
N HIS A 144 -44.95 40.07 45.63
CA HIS A 144 -43.51 40.01 45.57
C HIS A 144 -43.04 39.92 44.11
N THR A 145 -42.07 40.75 43.74
CA THR A 145 -41.60 40.92 42.35
C THR A 145 -41.18 39.59 41.73
N ASP A 146 -40.61 38.73 42.57
CA ASP A 146 -40.09 37.42 42.17
C ASP A 146 -41.14 36.30 42.14
N LEU A 147 -42.35 36.53 42.66
CA LEU A 147 -43.41 35.51 42.79
C LEU A 147 -44.70 35.87 42.05
N LYS A 148 -45.02 37.16 41.89
CA LYS A 148 -46.32 37.66 41.43
C LYS A 148 -46.84 37.04 40.13
N ASP A 149 -45.93 36.70 39.21
CA ASP A 149 -46.28 36.18 37.89
C ASP A 149 -46.48 34.66 37.89
N LYS A 150 -46.36 34.04 39.06
CA LYS A 150 -46.45 32.58 39.28
C LYS A 150 -47.59 32.18 40.19
N ILE A 151 -48.21 33.15 40.86
CA ILE A 151 -49.30 32.89 41.81
C ILE A 151 -50.55 32.43 41.05
N VAL A 152 -51.06 31.26 41.41
CA VAL A 152 -52.31 30.69 40.89
C VAL A 152 -53.22 30.31 42.06
N ASP A 153 -54.53 30.52 41.91
CA ASP A 153 -55.56 30.15 42.89
C ASP A 153 -55.23 30.42 44.38
N PRO A 154 -54.72 31.61 44.75
CA PRO A 154 -54.39 31.91 46.14
C PRO A 154 -55.62 31.84 47.04
N TYR A 155 -55.47 31.30 48.25
CA TYR A 155 -56.58 31.16 49.17
C TYR A 155 -56.15 31.18 50.63
N ASP A 156 -56.83 32.01 51.41
CA ASP A 156 -56.75 32.00 52.86
C ASP A 156 -57.86 31.09 53.39
N VAL A 157 -57.45 29.96 53.96
CA VAL A 157 -58.33 28.91 54.47
C VAL A 157 -59.01 29.34 55.76
N VAL A 158 -58.31 30.11 56.59
CA VAL A 158 -58.80 30.62 57.87
C VAL A 158 -59.99 31.56 57.66
N ASN A 159 -59.83 32.55 56.78
CA ASN A 159 -60.87 33.53 56.47
C ASN A 159 -61.77 33.12 55.30
N ARG A 160 -61.48 31.97 54.67
CA ARG A 160 -62.23 31.38 53.55
C ARG A 160 -62.37 32.34 52.37
N SER A 161 -61.26 32.94 51.97
CA SER A 161 -61.26 34.01 50.96
C SER A 161 -59.96 34.03 50.16
N PRO A 162 -60.01 34.26 48.83
CA PRO A 162 -58.80 34.47 48.03
C PRO A 162 -58.19 35.88 48.19
N TYR A 163 -58.88 36.80 48.86
CA TYR A 163 -58.49 38.21 48.94
C TYR A 163 -57.85 38.61 50.28
N THR A 164 -57.82 37.71 51.25
CA THR A 164 -57.32 37.98 52.60
C THR A 164 -55.97 37.32 52.88
N LEU A 165 -55.32 36.78 51.84
CA LEU A 165 -54.01 36.16 51.94
C LEU A 165 -53.03 37.09 52.67
N THR A 166 -52.47 36.60 53.78
CA THR A 166 -51.50 37.36 54.54
C THR A 166 -50.15 37.37 53.83
N ARG A 167 -49.35 38.42 54.07
CA ARG A 167 -47.95 38.49 53.62
C ARG A 167 -47.06 37.74 54.60
N GLY A 168 -47.27 36.43 54.71
CA GLY A 168 -46.53 35.53 55.59
C GLY A 168 -45.03 35.61 55.34
N GLU A 169 -44.24 35.74 56.41
CA GLU A 169 -42.78 35.82 56.27
C GLU A 169 -42.20 34.48 55.85
N HIS A 170 -42.69 33.41 56.50
CA HIS A 170 -42.19 32.06 56.33
C HIS A 170 -42.63 31.46 54.98
N GLY A 171 -43.92 31.53 54.65
CA GLY A 171 -44.48 31.05 53.40
C GLY A 171 -43.96 31.81 52.19
N THR A 172 -43.72 33.13 52.28
CA THR A 172 -43.03 33.87 51.22
C THR A 172 -41.63 33.33 50.98
N HIS A 173 -40.89 32.98 52.03
CA HIS A 173 -39.53 32.41 51.91
C HIS A 173 -39.55 31.03 51.27
N VAL A 174 -40.47 30.17 51.72
CA VAL A 174 -40.71 28.82 51.16
C VAL A 174 -41.07 28.89 49.67
N ALA A 175 -41.96 29.79 49.27
CA ALA A 175 -42.37 29.97 47.88
C ALA A 175 -41.21 30.39 46.97
N GLY A 176 -40.32 31.28 47.44
CA GLY A 176 -39.13 31.69 46.69
C GLY A 176 -38.13 30.56 46.48
N ILE A 177 -37.99 29.62 47.42
CA ILE A 177 -37.11 28.47 47.27
C ILE A 177 -37.63 27.55 46.16
N ILE A 178 -38.95 27.31 46.13
CA ILE A 178 -39.57 26.46 45.10
C ILE A 178 -39.47 27.13 43.73
N GLY A 179 -39.94 28.37 43.65
CA GLY A 179 -40.23 29.01 42.38
C GLY A 179 -40.04 30.51 42.39
N GLY A 180 -39.00 31.06 43.01
CA GLY A 180 -38.54 32.43 42.68
C GLY A 180 -38.23 32.57 41.18
N ALA A 181 -38.46 33.74 40.59
CA ALA A 181 -38.19 33.98 39.17
C ALA A 181 -36.68 34.00 38.90
N MET A 182 -36.32 33.56 37.70
CA MET A 182 -34.93 33.48 37.26
C MET A 182 -34.70 34.50 36.16
N ASP A 183 -33.48 35.01 36.08
CA ASP A 183 -32.99 35.89 35.02
C ASP A 183 -33.74 37.22 34.91
N ASN A 184 -34.31 37.68 36.00
CA ASN A 184 -35.00 38.97 36.09
C ASN A 184 -34.09 40.09 36.65
N SER A 185 -32.81 39.77 36.87
CA SER A 185 -31.79 40.64 37.46
C SER A 185 -32.11 41.10 38.89
N PHE A 186 -33.05 40.43 39.57
CA PHE A 186 -33.55 40.81 40.88
C PHE A 186 -33.28 39.71 41.90
N ALA A 187 -32.33 39.98 42.81
CA ALA A 187 -31.99 39.11 43.93
C ALA A 187 -31.68 37.63 43.57
N GLY A 188 -32.53 36.65 43.92
CA GLY A 188 -32.25 35.22 43.76
C GLY A 188 -33.27 34.51 42.86
N THR A 189 -33.16 33.19 42.75
CA THR A 189 -34.10 32.33 41.99
C THR A 189 -34.55 31.12 42.81
N GLY A 190 -35.69 30.55 42.46
CA GLY A 190 -36.13 29.24 42.95
C GLY A 190 -35.51 28.07 42.19
N VAL A 191 -35.71 26.87 42.73
CA VAL A 191 -35.25 25.60 42.15
C VAL A 191 -35.98 25.28 40.84
N ALA A 192 -37.28 25.56 40.75
CA ALA A 192 -38.12 25.36 39.57
C ALA A 192 -38.74 26.68 39.12
N PRO A 193 -37.97 27.60 38.51
CA PRO A 193 -38.38 28.98 38.29
C PRO A 193 -39.46 29.18 37.21
N LYS A 194 -39.97 28.14 36.56
CA LYS A 194 -41.11 28.27 35.62
C LYS A 194 -42.40 27.64 36.12
N THR A 195 -42.42 27.09 37.33
CA THR A 195 -43.60 26.45 37.91
C THR A 195 -44.55 27.47 38.54
N SER A 196 -45.82 27.09 38.66
CA SER A 196 -46.84 27.91 39.29
C SER A 196 -46.91 27.59 40.79
N ILE A 197 -47.14 28.61 41.61
CA ILE A 197 -47.26 28.51 43.08
C ILE A 197 -48.71 28.74 43.47
N MET A 198 -49.30 27.84 44.26
CA MET A 198 -50.63 27.99 44.84
C MET A 198 -50.54 28.28 46.34
N PRO A 199 -50.67 29.55 46.78
CA PRO A 199 -50.64 29.92 48.19
C PRO A 199 -51.89 29.45 48.94
N LEU A 200 -51.69 28.70 50.03
CA LEU A 200 -52.75 28.28 50.93
C LEU A 200 -52.41 28.68 52.37
N ASP A 201 -53.01 29.78 52.84
CA ASP A 201 -52.78 30.32 54.19
C ASP A 201 -53.64 29.60 55.23
N VAL A 202 -53.00 29.00 56.22
CA VAL A 202 -53.63 28.17 57.26
C VAL A 202 -53.32 28.63 58.68
N PHE A 203 -52.52 29.69 58.87
CA PHE A 203 -52.04 30.11 60.17
C PHE A 203 -52.94 31.15 60.84
N VAL A 204 -53.04 31.04 62.16
CA VAL A 204 -53.65 32.04 63.05
C VAL A 204 -52.62 32.39 64.13
N GLY A 205 -51.89 33.49 63.94
CA GLY A 205 -50.73 33.78 64.77
C GLY A 205 -49.61 32.78 64.50
N ASP A 206 -49.02 32.20 65.56
CA ASP A 206 -47.84 31.34 65.45
C ASP A 206 -48.17 29.85 65.16
N GLY A 207 -49.43 29.51 64.86
CA GLY A 207 -49.82 28.12 64.62
C GLY A 207 -51.04 27.94 63.72
N ALA A 208 -51.22 26.73 63.23
CA ALA A 208 -52.33 26.33 62.36
C ALA A 208 -53.15 25.21 63.00
N TYR A 209 -54.47 25.23 62.80
CA TYR A 209 -55.32 24.11 63.19
C TYR A 209 -55.19 22.98 62.17
N ALA A 210 -55.08 21.73 62.65
CA ALA A 210 -55.04 20.56 61.77
C ALA A 210 -56.23 20.50 60.79
N SER A 211 -57.41 21.00 61.19
CA SER A 211 -58.59 21.08 60.31
C SER A 211 -58.39 22.01 59.12
N ASP A 212 -57.67 23.11 59.29
CA ASP A 212 -57.44 24.09 58.23
C ASP A 212 -56.37 23.56 57.28
N VAL A 213 -55.33 22.90 57.80
CA VAL A 213 -54.34 22.20 56.97
C VAL A 213 -54.97 21.06 56.16
N ILE A 214 -55.83 20.26 56.78
CA ILE A 214 -56.60 19.22 56.08
C ILE A 214 -57.47 19.82 54.96
N SER A 215 -58.15 20.93 55.24
CA SER A 215 -58.98 21.63 54.26
C SER A 215 -58.13 22.19 53.11
N ALA A 216 -56.92 22.67 53.41
CA ALA A 216 -55.96 23.14 52.42
C ALA A 216 -55.49 22.00 51.50
N ILE A 217 -55.25 20.80 52.03
CA ILE A 217 -54.86 19.62 51.23
C ILE A 217 -55.94 19.26 50.23
N TYR A 218 -57.20 19.13 50.66
CA TYR A 218 -58.32 18.87 49.75
C TYR A 218 -58.43 19.95 48.68
N ARG A 219 -58.33 21.22 49.08
CA ARG A 219 -58.38 22.34 48.14
C ARG A 219 -57.24 22.29 47.12
N ALA A 220 -56.01 22.01 47.56
CA ALA A 220 -54.85 21.93 46.67
C ALA A 220 -55.09 20.91 45.55
N VAL A 221 -55.52 19.70 45.94
CA VAL A 221 -55.83 18.60 45.01
C VAL A 221 -56.97 19.00 44.06
N ASP A 222 -58.08 19.49 44.61
CA ASP A 222 -59.29 19.83 43.84
C ASP A 222 -59.05 21.00 42.86
N HIS A 223 -58.04 21.83 43.13
CA HIS A 223 -57.62 22.96 42.30
C HIS A 223 -56.39 22.66 41.44
N GLY A 224 -56.01 21.38 41.30
CA GLY A 224 -55.03 20.94 40.31
C GLY A 224 -53.56 21.10 40.74
N ALA A 225 -53.27 21.20 42.04
CA ALA A 225 -51.90 21.07 42.52
C ALA A 225 -51.36 19.67 42.18
N THR A 226 -50.18 19.61 41.58
CA THR A 226 -49.45 18.35 41.33
C THR A 226 -48.53 17.99 42.49
N ILE A 227 -48.13 18.99 43.27
CA ILE A 227 -47.23 18.85 44.41
C ILE A 227 -47.75 19.71 45.56
N ILE A 228 -47.67 19.22 46.79
CA ILE A 228 -47.98 19.95 48.02
C ILE A 228 -46.72 20.02 48.87
N ASN A 229 -46.28 21.23 49.23
CA ASN A 229 -45.23 21.45 50.22
C ASN A 229 -45.84 21.93 51.54
N MET A 230 -45.48 21.28 52.64
CA MET A 230 -45.87 21.63 54.00
C MET A 230 -44.65 21.83 54.89
N SER A 231 -44.22 23.08 55.02
CA SER A 231 -43.10 23.48 55.88
C SER A 231 -43.56 23.73 57.33
N LEU A 232 -44.42 22.87 57.85
CA LEU A 232 -45.10 22.96 59.15
C LEU A 232 -45.20 21.58 59.81
N GLY A 233 -45.55 21.53 61.09
CA GLY A 233 -45.94 20.27 61.72
C GLY A 233 -46.08 20.30 63.23
N SER A 234 -46.33 19.11 63.80
CA SER A 234 -46.49 18.87 65.24
C SER A 234 -46.17 17.42 65.60
N TYR A 235 -46.11 17.10 66.89
CA TYR A 235 -45.88 15.74 67.38
C TYR A 235 -47.15 14.90 67.58
N ASN A 236 -48.29 15.35 67.07
CA ASN A 236 -49.59 14.71 67.29
C ASN A 236 -50.11 14.05 66.01
N TYR A 237 -50.34 12.74 66.08
CA TYR A 237 -50.97 11.98 65.00
C TYR A 237 -52.48 12.25 64.92
N SER A 238 -53.02 12.31 63.71
CA SER A 238 -54.45 12.37 63.42
C SER A 238 -54.79 11.46 62.24
N SER A 239 -55.67 10.48 62.46
CA SER A 239 -56.12 9.58 61.39
C SER A 239 -56.92 10.29 60.29
N ILE A 240 -57.59 11.40 60.62
CA ILE A 240 -58.31 12.23 59.65
C ILE A 240 -57.30 12.96 58.74
N TYR A 241 -56.17 13.37 59.30
CA TYR A 241 -55.10 13.99 58.53
C TYR A 241 -54.45 12.96 57.58
N GLN A 242 -54.09 11.76 58.06
CA GLN A 242 -53.64 10.67 57.19
C GLN A 242 -54.65 10.39 56.05
N SER A 243 -55.95 10.45 56.31
CA SER A 243 -56.97 10.26 55.25
C SER A 243 -56.92 11.35 54.18
N ALA A 244 -56.61 12.59 54.55
CA ALA A 244 -56.43 13.69 53.59
C ALA A 244 -55.12 13.55 52.79
N ILE A 245 -54.05 13.05 53.41
CA ILE A 245 -52.81 12.69 52.72
C ILE A 245 -53.07 11.59 51.69
N ASN A 246 -53.76 10.53 52.09
CA ASN A 246 -54.13 9.44 51.18
C ASN A 246 -55.00 9.97 50.02
N TYR A 247 -55.92 10.89 50.29
CA TYR A 247 -56.68 11.55 49.22
C TYR A 247 -55.77 12.25 48.21
N ALA A 248 -54.77 13.01 48.67
CA ALA A 248 -53.81 13.64 47.77
C ALA A 248 -53.01 12.60 46.96
N HIS A 249 -52.53 11.54 47.62
CA HIS A 249 -51.79 10.46 46.97
C HIS A 249 -52.62 9.72 45.92
N ASP A 250 -53.87 9.36 46.24
CA ASP A 250 -54.80 8.68 45.31
C ASP A 250 -55.14 9.53 44.08
N HIS A 251 -54.96 10.85 44.16
CA HIS A 251 -55.14 11.80 43.05
C HIS A 251 -53.82 12.14 42.33
N GLY A 252 -52.75 11.39 42.59
CA GLY A 252 -51.46 11.55 41.92
C GLY A 252 -50.66 12.77 42.36
N VAL A 253 -50.95 13.32 43.55
CA VAL A 253 -50.23 14.47 44.11
C VAL A 253 -49.09 13.99 44.99
N VAL A 254 -47.91 14.57 44.80
CA VAL A 254 -46.74 14.34 45.66
C VAL A 254 -46.84 15.25 46.88
N VAL A 255 -46.76 14.70 48.08
CA VAL A 255 -46.82 15.46 49.33
C VAL A 255 -45.46 15.46 50.00
N ILE A 256 -44.92 16.64 50.30
CA ILE A 256 -43.56 16.84 50.84
C ILE A 256 -43.66 17.68 52.10
N ALA A 257 -43.01 17.25 53.18
CA ALA A 257 -43.09 17.95 54.46
C ALA A 257 -41.77 17.97 55.24
N ALA A 258 -41.60 19.03 56.04
CA ALA A 258 -40.45 19.23 56.89
C ALA A 258 -40.41 18.25 58.08
N ALA A 259 -39.26 17.61 58.32
CA ALA A 259 -39.08 16.62 59.39
C ALA A 259 -39.17 17.17 60.82
N GLY A 260 -39.06 18.49 61.00
CA GLY A 260 -39.07 19.18 62.30
C GLY A 260 -37.67 19.58 62.79
N ASN A 261 -37.62 20.43 63.82
CA ASN A 261 -36.40 21.18 64.20
C ASN A 261 -36.00 21.04 65.68
N ASP A 262 -36.32 19.91 66.32
CA ASP A 262 -36.07 19.69 67.76
C ASP A 262 -34.92 18.70 68.03
N ALA A 263 -34.14 18.33 67.01
CA ALA A 263 -33.05 17.37 67.08
C ALA A 263 -33.45 16.06 67.77
N THR A 264 -34.58 15.49 67.36
CA THR A 264 -35.16 14.29 67.96
C THR A 264 -35.58 13.25 66.93
N SER A 265 -35.74 12.01 67.38
CA SER A 265 -36.31 10.90 66.59
C SER A 265 -37.77 10.60 66.87
N ARG A 266 -38.47 11.51 67.55
CA ARG A 266 -39.91 11.45 67.70
C ARG A 266 -40.57 11.72 66.35
N ARG A 267 -41.56 10.89 66.00
CA ARG A 267 -42.40 11.08 64.82
C ARG A 267 -42.99 12.50 64.79
N HIS A 268 -42.85 13.16 63.65
CA HIS A 268 -43.31 14.52 63.41
C HIS A 268 -44.35 14.48 62.28
N TYR A 269 -45.47 15.16 62.43
CA TYR A 269 -46.58 15.09 61.48
C TYR A 269 -46.83 16.47 60.88
N PRO A 270 -46.98 16.59 59.55
CA PRO A 270 -47.34 15.51 58.63
C PRO A 270 -46.19 14.66 58.05
N SER A 271 -44.92 15.01 58.29
CA SER A 271 -43.78 14.34 57.63
C SER A 271 -43.70 12.83 57.86
N SER A 272 -44.15 12.31 59.00
CA SER A 272 -44.15 10.88 59.33
C SER A 272 -45.47 10.15 58.98
N TYR A 273 -46.37 10.75 58.19
CA TYR A 273 -47.53 10.04 57.64
C TYR A 273 -47.09 9.17 56.44
N ASP A 274 -47.83 8.08 56.19
CA ASP A 274 -47.65 7.31 54.97
C ASP A 274 -47.94 8.22 53.76
N HIS A 275 -47.22 8.03 52.65
CA HIS A 275 -47.34 8.82 51.41
C HIS A 275 -46.91 10.31 51.53
N VAL A 276 -46.08 10.64 52.51
CA VAL A 276 -45.42 11.95 52.61
C VAL A 276 -43.92 11.77 52.50
N VAL A 277 -43.26 12.57 51.67
CA VAL A 277 -41.81 12.66 51.62
C VAL A 277 -41.33 13.52 52.79
N SER A 278 -40.72 12.89 53.77
CA SER A 278 -40.16 13.49 54.98
C SER A 278 -38.75 14.03 54.73
N VAL A 279 -38.58 15.35 54.86
CA VAL A 279 -37.35 16.05 54.45
C VAL A 279 -36.52 16.51 55.66
N ALA A 280 -35.34 15.92 55.81
CA ALA A 280 -34.31 16.36 56.75
C ALA A 280 -33.50 17.55 56.20
N SER A 281 -32.84 18.29 57.10
CA SER A 281 -32.06 19.49 56.76
C SER A 281 -30.56 19.22 56.78
N THR A 282 -29.85 19.67 55.74
CA THR A 282 -28.39 19.72 55.69
C THR A 282 -27.86 21.16 55.68
N THR A 283 -26.57 21.27 56.00
CA THR A 283 -25.78 22.50 55.89
C THR A 283 -25.12 22.62 54.51
N SER A 284 -24.49 23.76 54.22
CA SER A 284 -23.69 23.97 52.99
C SER A 284 -22.47 23.06 52.83
N ARG A 285 -22.19 22.19 53.81
CA ARG A 285 -21.10 21.22 53.79
C ARG A 285 -21.61 19.78 53.82
N ASP A 286 -22.89 19.57 53.51
CA ASP A 286 -23.55 18.26 53.56
C ASP A 286 -23.57 17.58 54.92
N SER A 287 -23.19 18.29 55.98
CA SER A 287 -23.41 17.83 57.33
C SER A 287 -24.87 18.04 57.71
N SER A 288 -25.48 17.08 58.40
CA SER A 288 -26.80 17.20 59.00
C SER A 288 -26.88 18.46 59.87
N SER A 289 -27.98 19.21 59.74
CA SER A 289 -28.22 20.41 60.53
C SER A 289 -28.46 20.03 61.98
N TYR A 290 -27.81 20.72 62.91
CA TYR A 290 -27.87 20.37 64.35
C TYR A 290 -29.28 20.36 64.95
N PHE A 291 -30.24 21.04 64.32
CA PHE A 291 -31.64 21.10 64.73
C PHE A 291 -32.52 20.04 64.05
N SER A 292 -32.08 19.42 62.95
CA SER A 292 -32.91 18.53 62.15
C SER A 292 -33.37 17.35 62.99
N ASN A 293 -34.67 17.05 62.95
CA ASN A 293 -35.13 15.74 63.37
C ASN A 293 -34.55 14.66 62.45
N TYR A 294 -34.43 13.45 62.99
CA TYR A 294 -33.78 12.30 62.36
C TYR A 294 -34.52 11.02 62.76
N GLY A 295 -34.55 9.95 61.98
CA GLY A 295 -35.22 8.72 62.38
C GLY A 295 -35.59 7.80 61.23
N SER A 296 -36.37 6.75 61.54
CA SER A 296 -36.87 5.78 60.56
C SER A 296 -37.81 6.36 59.52
N ASP A 297 -38.38 7.53 59.81
CA ASP A 297 -39.40 8.17 58.99
C ASP A 297 -38.80 9.34 58.18
N ILE A 298 -37.48 9.36 57.94
CA ILE A 298 -36.81 10.34 57.06
C ILE A 298 -36.59 9.65 55.72
N ASP A 299 -37.06 10.28 54.65
CA ASP A 299 -36.97 9.71 53.30
C ASP A 299 -35.79 10.30 52.54
N ILE A 300 -35.57 11.61 52.68
CA ILE A 300 -34.54 12.34 51.95
C ILE A 300 -34.07 13.57 52.73
N ALA A 301 -32.91 14.11 52.38
CA ALA A 301 -32.40 15.35 52.92
C ALA A 301 -32.24 16.44 51.84
N ALA A 302 -32.25 17.70 52.26
CA ALA A 302 -31.93 18.82 51.40
C ALA A 302 -31.29 19.99 52.18
N PRO A 303 -30.60 20.92 51.51
CA PRO A 303 -30.08 22.12 52.14
C PRO A 303 -31.17 22.90 52.88
N GLY A 304 -31.00 23.10 54.19
CA GLY A 304 -31.96 23.81 55.04
C GLY A 304 -31.35 24.79 56.03
N SER A 305 -30.02 24.95 56.07
CA SER A 305 -29.35 25.94 56.94
C SER A 305 -28.95 27.21 56.19
N SER A 306 -29.34 28.38 56.68
CA SER A 306 -29.00 29.68 56.09
C SER A 306 -29.37 29.78 54.60
N ILE A 307 -30.56 29.29 54.25
CA ILE A 307 -31.08 29.32 52.87
C ILE A 307 -31.56 30.72 52.55
N TYR A 308 -30.99 31.31 51.50
CA TYR A 308 -31.33 32.64 51.03
C TYR A 308 -32.52 32.59 50.05
N SER A 309 -33.59 33.31 50.36
CA SER A 309 -34.84 33.35 49.57
C SER A 309 -35.61 34.65 49.81
N THR A 310 -36.77 34.77 49.17
CA THR A 310 -37.70 35.91 49.24
C THR A 310 -38.24 36.15 50.65
N LEU A 311 -38.54 37.41 50.97
CA LEU A 311 -39.23 37.86 52.18
C LEU A 311 -40.30 38.88 51.78
N PRO A 312 -41.34 39.11 52.59
CA PRO A 312 -42.36 40.10 52.29
C PRO A 312 -41.82 41.48 51.94
N TYR A 313 -42.60 42.25 51.18
CA TYR A 313 -42.27 43.61 50.75
C TYR A 313 -41.04 43.69 49.85
N ASN A 314 -40.88 42.73 48.94
CA ASN A 314 -39.73 42.60 48.03
C ASN A 314 -38.37 42.40 48.75
N GLY A 315 -38.40 41.86 49.97
CA GLY A 315 -37.21 41.56 50.74
C GLY A 315 -36.57 40.23 50.33
N PHE A 316 -35.33 40.00 50.77
CA PHE A 316 -34.64 38.71 50.68
C PHE A 316 -33.79 38.48 51.93
N GLY A 317 -33.66 37.23 52.36
CA GLY A 317 -32.91 36.90 53.58
C GLY A 317 -32.65 35.41 53.76
N GLY A 318 -31.77 35.11 54.72
CA GLY A 318 -31.43 33.75 55.11
C GLY A 318 -32.33 33.23 56.23
N MET A 319 -32.93 32.05 56.06
CA MET A 319 -33.62 31.31 57.12
C MET A 319 -33.02 29.91 57.30
N SER A 320 -33.22 29.30 58.47
CA SER A 320 -32.75 27.95 58.77
C SER A 320 -33.87 27.09 59.34
N GLY A 321 -34.02 25.89 58.80
CA GLY A 321 -35.00 24.90 59.26
C GLY A 321 -35.19 23.79 58.22
N THR A 322 -35.73 22.66 58.65
CA THR A 322 -36.29 21.65 57.73
C THR A 322 -37.40 22.25 56.86
N SER A 323 -38.03 23.33 57.31
CA SER A 323 -38.94 24.19 56.55
C SER A 323 -38.33 24.81 55.28
N MET A 324 -37.00 25.00 55.24
CA MET A 324 -36.29 25.48 54.04
C MET A 324 -35.75 24.31 53.19
N ALA A 325 -35.55 23.13 53.77
CA ALA A 325 -35.15 21.93 53.05
C ALA A 325 -36.32 21.33 52.24
N SER A 326 -37.51 21.24 52.85
CA SER A 326 -38.74 20.76 52.20
C SER A 326 -39.03 21.43 50.84
N PRO A 327 -39.01 22.77 50.71
CA PRO A 327 -39.25 23.44 49.44
C PRO A 327 -38.15 23.22 48.40
N VAL A 328 -36.93 22.87 48.80
CA VAL A 328 -35.89 22.46 47.83
C VAL A 328 -36.30 21.16 47.16
N VAL A 329 -36.73 20.16 47.94
CA VAL A 329 -37.24 18.88 47.41
C VAL A 329 -38.50 19.09 46.56
N ALA A 330 -39.41 19.96 47.01
CA ALA A 330 -40.61 20.29 46.22
C ALA A 330 -40.28 20.95 44.88
N GLY A 331 -39.26 21.81 44.84
CA GLY A 331 -38.73 22.35 43.60
C GLY A 331 -38.17 21.27 42.69
N VAL A 332 -37.37 20.33 43.21
CA VAL A 332 -36.84 19.22 42.39
C VAL A 332 -37.97 18.31 41.88
N ALA A 333 -38.94 17.98 42.72
CA ALA A 333 -40.13 17.22 42.31
C ALA A 333 -40.88 17.92 41.16
N ALA A 334 -40.93 19.25 41.20
CA ALA A 334 -41.57 20.04 40.15
C ALA A 334 -40.76 20.04 38.84
N LEU A 335 -39.42 20.07 38.92
CA LEU A 335 -38.56 19.85 37.76
C LEU A 335 -38.77 18.45 37.16
N VAL A 336 -38.86 17.41 38.00
CA VAL A 336 -39.09 16.02 37.57
C VAL A 336 -40.42 15.89 36.84
N LYS A 337 -41.51 16.44 37.41
CA LYS A 337 -42.83 16.44 36.78
C LYS A 337 -42.87 17.23 35.48
N ALA A 338 -42.18 18.38 35.41
CA ALA A 338 -42.09 19.17 34.19
C ALA A 338 -41.29 18.48 33.08
N ASN A 339 -40.24 17.74 33.46
CA ASN A 339 -39.42 16.98 32.52
C ASN A 339 -40.15 15.76 31.98
N ASP A 340 -40.98 15.12 32.81
CA ASP A 340 -41.78 13.95 32.44
C ASP A 340 -43.19 14.02 33.06
N PRO A 341 -44.14 14.68 32.37
CA PRO A 341 -45.51 14.86 32.86
C PRO A 341 -46.28 13.55 33.04
N THR A 342 -45.79 12.44 32.50
CA THR A 342 -46.48 11.13 32.55
C THR A 342 -46.29 10.38 33.85
N LEU A 343 -45.32 10.79 34.68
CA LEU A 343 -45.04 10.11 35.93
C LEU A 343 -46.19 10.19 36.91
N THR A 344 -46.42 9.06 37.56
CA THR A 344 -47.19 8.98 38.80
C THR A 344 -46.43 9.65 39.95
N ASN A 345 -47.14 9.98 41.02
CA ASN A 345 -46.53 10.48 42.24
C ASN A 345 -45.51 9.51 42.85
N ASP A 346 -45.78 8.21 42.85
CA ASP A 346 -44.84 7.20 43.36
C ASP A 346 -43.53 7.16 42.53
N GLU A 347 -43.63 7.21 41.20
CA GLU A 347 -42.43 7.25 40.34
C GLU A 347 -41.62 8.54 40.52
N ILE A 348 -42.25 9.66 40.88
CA ILE A 348 -41.53 10.90 41.21
C ILE A 348 -40.76 10.70 42.51
N VAL A 349 -41.40 10.15 43.54
CA VAL A 349 -40.76 9.87 44.84
C VAL A 349 -39.60 8.89 44.67
N GLU A 350 -39.80 7.79 43.95
CA GLU A 350 -38.77 6.80 43.66
C GLU A 350 -37.56 7.43 42.95
N ARG A 351 -37.79 8.39 42.04
CA ARG A 351 -36.70 9.13 41.40
C ARG A 351 -35.96 10.04 42.36
N LEU A 352 -36.66 10.78 43.22
CA LEU A 352 -36.03 11.68 44.19
C LEU A 352 -35.11 10.89 45.13
N GLU A 353 -35.61 9.77 45.66
CA GLU A 353 -34.89 8.90 46.59
C GLU A 353 -33.78 8.10 45.90
N GLY A 354 -34.08 7.45 44.77
CA GLY A 354 -33.16 6.57 44.06
C GLY A 354 -31.99 7.29 43.37
N THR A 355 -32.06 8.61 43.24
CA THR A 355 -31.00 9.43 42.61
C THR A 355 -30.36 10.43 43.58
N ALA A 356 -30.74 10.39 44.86
CA ALA A 356 -30.13 11.23 45.88
C ALA A 356 -28.62 10.96 45.99
N ASP A 357 -27.86 12.02 46.27
CA ASP A 357 -26.46 11.88 46.61
C ASP A 357 -26.38 11.26 48.02
N ASP A 358 -25.98 9.99 48.08
CA ASP A 358 -25.81 9.21 49.31
C ASP A 358 -24.81 9.88 50.26
N LEU A 359 -25.30 10.28 51.44
CA LEU A 359 -24.55 10.95 52.50
C LEU A 359 -24.58 10.08 53.76
N GLY A 360 -23.61 10.29 54.67
CA GLY A 360 -23.59 9.56 55.93
C GLY A 360 -23.13 8.11 55.74
N THR A 361 -23.96 7.16 56.14
CA THR A 361 -23.66 5.73 55.99
C THR A 361 -24.31 5.20 54.73
N GLY A 362 -23.50 4.64 53.82
CA GLY A 362 -23.97 4.28 52.48
C GLY A 362 -25.28 3.50 52.43
N GLY A 363 -26.18 3.93 51.57
CA GLY A 363 -27.58 3.52 51.50
C GLY A 363 -28.48 4.42 52.34
N TRP A 364 -29.67 3.92 52.69
CA TRP A 364 -30.59 4.67 53.55
C TRP A 364 -30.06 4.76 54.99
N ASP A 365 -30.12 5.94 55.60
CA ASP A 365 -29.82 6.14 57.02
C ASP A 365 -30.77 7.12 57.74
N ILE A 366 -30.70 7.13 59.07
CA ILE A 366 -31.64 7.88 59.90
C ILE A 366 -31.46 9.41 59.82
N GLU A 367 -30.29 9.90 59.39
CA GLU A 367 -29.98 11.33 59.37
C GLU A 367 -30.30 11.96 58.01
N TYR A 368 -30.04 11.23 56.92
CA TYR A 368 -30.18 11.73 55.56
C TYR A 368 -31.27 11.02 54.74
N GLY A 369 -31.90 9.97 55.28
CA GLY A 369 -32.77 9.11 54.49
C GLY A 369 -31.95 8.46 53.37
N HIS A 370 -32.44 8.57 52.12
CA HIS A 370 -31.72 8.13 50.92
C HIS A 370 -30.53 9.03 50.52
N GLY A 371 -30.31 10.15 51.20
CA GLY A 371 -29.24 11.10 50.90
C GLY A 371 -29.77 12.50 50.59
N ARG A 372 -28.89 13.39 50.13
CA ARG A 372 -29.30 14.73 49.70
C ARG A 372 -29.91 14.68 48.29
N VAL A 373 -31.07 15.29 48.10
CA VAL A 373 -31.70 15.41 46.77
C VAL A 373 -30.74 15.99 45.73
N ASN A 374 -30.71 15.39 44.54
CA ASN A 374 -29.89 15.81 43.41
C ASN A 374 -30.79 16.09 42.20
N ALA A 375 -30.96 17.36 41.87
CA ALA A 375 -31.83 17.81 40.79
C ALA A 375 -31.38 17.28 39.43
N ALA A 376 -30.09 17.30 39.13
CA ALA A 376 -29.58 16.84 37.84
C ALA A 376 -29.79 15.33 37.66
N ALA A 377 -29.50 14.55 38.71
CA ALA A 377 -29.65 13.09 38.69
C ALA A 377 -31.14 12.69 38.64
N ALA A 378 -32.03 13.39 39.34
CA ALA A 378 -33.46 13.09 39.33
C ALA A 378 -34.12 13.29 37.94
N LEU A 379 -33.54 14.14 37.08
CA LEU A 379 -33.98 14.32 35.70
C LEU A 379 -33.38 13.31 34.70
N LEU A 380 -32.47 12.45 35.17
CA LEU A 380 -31.78 11.41 34.38
C LEU A 380 -32.35 10.04 34.77
N ILE A 381 -33.32 9.55 34.00
CA ILE A 381 -34.15 8.38 34.36
C ILE A 381 -33.37 7.07 34.35
N LYS A 382 -32.38 6.93 33.46
CA LYS A 382 -31.62 5.69 33.31
C LYS A 382 -30.30 5.95 32.58
N GLU A 383 -29.19 5.59 33.21
CA GLU A 383 -27.91 5.49 32.51
C GLU A 383 -27.88 4.16 31.76
N TYR A 384 -27.90 4.18 30.43
CA TYR A 384 -27.76 2.96 29.64
C TYR A 384 -26.31 2.49 29.69
N GLY A 385 -26.12 1.19 29.90
CA GLY A 385 -24.81 0.57 29.75
C GLY A 385 -24.20 0.84 28.37
N LEU A 386 -22.87 0.79 28.30
CA LEU A 386 -22.16 1.00 27.04
C LEU A 386 -22.61 -0.04 26.00
N LEU A 387 -23.00 0.45 24.83
CA LEU A 387 -23.16 -0.38 23.65
C LEU A 387 -21.82 -1.06 23.33
N GLN A 388 -21.87 -2.35 23.01
CA GLN A 388 -20.73 -3.04 22.43
C GLN A 388 -20.98 -3.15 20.93
N ILE A 389 -20.14 -2.49 20.13
CA ILE A 389 -20.22 -2.58 18.67
C ILE A 389 -19.12 -3.52 18.19
N ASP A 390 -19.50 -4.46 17.34
CA ASP A 390 -18.54 -5.33 16.65
C ASP A 390 -17.62 -4.49 15.73
N GLU A 391 -16.46 -5.04 15.36
CA GLU A 391 -15.59 -4.41 14.35
C GLU A 391 -16.38 -4.13 13.06
N LEU A 392 -16.41 -2.87 12.63
CA LEU A 392 -17.09 -2.43 11.42
C LEU A 392 -16.08 -2.15 10.32
N THR A 393 -16.28 -2.73 9.14
CA THR A 393 -15.39 -2.55 7.98
C THR A 393 -16.11 -1.92 6.79
N ASP A 394 -15.36 -1.34 5.88
CA ASP A 394 -15.86 -0.66 4.66
C ASP A 394 -16.57 -1.61 3.67
N ALA A 395 -16.42 -2.92 3.85
CA ALA A 395 -17.12 -3.94 3.09
C ALA A 395 -18.50 -4.30 3.66
N MET A 396 -18.80 -3.96 4.92
CA MET A 396 -20.01 -4.36 5.62
C MET A 396 -21.23 -3.50 5.25
N THR A 397 -22.43 -4.09 5.36
CA THR A 397 -23.73 -3.44 5.09
C THR A 397 -24.67 -3.49 6.31
N ALA A 398 -24.12 -3.72 7.48
CA ALA A 398 -24.86 -3.72 8.74
C ALA A 398 -23.91 -3.44 9.89
N VAL A 399 -24.40 -2.72 10.89
CA VAL A 399 -23.75 -2.59 12.19
C VAL A 399 -24.32 -3.63 13.13
N LYS A 400 -23.44 -4.37 13.79
CA LYS A 400 -23.79 -5.45 14.73
C LYS A 400 -23.15 -5.17 16.08
N GLY A 401 -23.74 -5.72 17.11
CA GLY A 401 -23.24 -5.52 18.46
C GLY A 401 -24.13 -6.18 19.50
N GLU A 402 -23.89 -5.83 20.75
CA GLU A 402 -24.64 -6.30 21.92
C GLU A 402 -25.12 -5.13 22.78
N ILE A 403 -26.32 -5.30 23.32
CA ILE A 403 -26.96 -4.39 24.28
C ILE A 403 -27.11 -5.14 25.60
N SER A 404 -26.52 -4.59 26.66
CA SER A 404 -26.54 -5.18 28.00
C SER A 404 -27.89 -5.00 28.71
N ASP A 405 -28.64 -3.97 28.32
CA ASP A 405 -29.92 -3.61 28.93
C ASP A 405 -31.09 -3.89 27.99
N SER A 406 -32.22 -4.27 28.58
CA SER A 406 -33.48 -4.38 27.83
C SER A 406 -34.05 -2.98 27.68
N ILE A 407 -34.11 -2.47 26.46
CA ILE A 407 -34.63 -1.14 26.11
C ILE A 407 -35.74 -1.35 25.07
N THR A 408 -36.80 -2.03 25.50
CA THR A 408 -37.88 -2.49 24.62
C THR A 408 -38.68 -1.36 23.97
N ASP A 409 -38.67 -0.19 24.58
CA ASP A 409 -39.25 1.07 24.09
C ASP A 409 -38.21 1.99 23.41
N GLY A 410 -36.97 1.50 23.22
CA GLY A 410 -35.87 2.22 22.63
C GLY A 410 -35.68 2.03 21.14
N THR A 411 -35.06 3.04 20.53
CA THR A 411 -34.67 3.06 19.13
C THR A 411 -33.17 3.34 19.01
N LEU A 412 -32.44 2.42 18.38
CA LEU A 412 -31.04 2.60 18.03
C LEU A 412 -30.97 3.34 16.71
N ARG A 413 -30.18 4.41 16.66
CA ARG A 413 -29.96 5.23 15.48
C ARG A 413 -28.48 5.32 15.16
N ILE A 414 -28.16 5.33 13.87
CA ILE A 414 -26.81 5.38 13.33
C ILE A 414 -26.74 6.54 12.37
N TRP A 415 -25.83 7.47 12.61
CA TRP A 415 -25.58 8.60 11.74
C TRP A 415 -24.18 8.55 11.15
N ASN A 416 -24.06 9.05 9.93
CA ASN A 416 -22.77 9.31 9.30
C ASN A 416 -22.11 10.58 9.88
N GLU A 417 -20.88 10.83 9.47
CA GLU A 417 -20.08 12.01 9.82
C GLU A 417 -20.73 13.36 9.45
N SER A 418 -21.61 13.38 8.44
CA SER A 418 -22.36 14.58 8.03
C SER A 418 -23.62 14.82 8.87
N GLY A 419 -23.95 13.91 9.79
CA GLY A 419 -25.16 13.97 10.63
C GLY A 419 -26.40 13.35 9.98
N ASP A 420 -26.29 12.73 8.81
CA ASP A 420 -27.41 12.04 8.17
C ASP A 420 -27.68 10.71 8.87
N LEU A 421 -28.96 10.42 9.11
CA LEU A 421 -29.39 9.12 9.62
C LEU A 421 -29.26 8.06 8.53
N ILE A 422 -28.43 7.04 8.76
CA ILE A 422 -28.14 5.96 7.79
C ILE A 422 -28.65 4.59 8.24
N GLY A 423 -29.09 4.46 9.49
CA GLY A 423 -29.66 3.22 10.03
C GLY A 423 -30.48 3.46 11.29
N GLU A 424 -31.57 2.72 11.45
CA GLU A 424 -32.44 2.80 12.62
C GLU A 424 -33.02 1.41 12.97
N LYS A 425 -33.20 1.12 14.26
CA LYS A 425 -33.89 -0.08 14.74
C LYS A 425 -34.60 0.17 16.07
N ALA A 426 -35.92 0.00 16.07
CA ALA A 426 -36.74 0.00 17.29
C ALA A 426 -36.82 -1.39 17.94
N GLY A 427 -37.20 -1.45 19.21
CA GLY A 427 -37.50 -2.69 19.93
C GLY A 427 -36.24 -3.48 20.32
N LEU A 428 -35.41 -2.86 21.17
CA LEU A 428 -34.10 -3.38 21.55
C LEU A 428 -34.21 -4.29 22.78
N ALA A 429 -34.38 -5.59 22.57
CA ALA A 429 -34.23 -6.57 23.65
C ALA A 429 -32.74 -6.73 24.04
N THR A 430 -32.49 -7.18 25.27
CA THR A 430 -31.13 -7.59 25.69
C THR A 430 -30.53 -8.60 24.71
N GLY A 431 -29.23 -8.45 24.43
CA GLY A 431 -28.48 -9.36 23.56
C GLY A 431 -28.07 -8.75 22.22
N ARG A 432 -27.88 -9.61 21.21
CA ARG A 432 -27.32 -9.18 19.91
C ARG A 432 -28.31 -8.34 19.11
N PHE A 433 -27.82 -7.25 18.54
CA PHE A 433 -28.54 -6.45 17.55
C PHE A 433 -27.80 -6.44 16.21
N GLU A 434 -28.57 -6.09 15.18
CA GLU A 434 -28.10 -5.88 13.82
C GLU A 434 -28.98 -4.80 13.19
N VAL A 435 -28.36 -3.76 12.64
CA VAL A 435 -28.99 -2.65 11.93
C VAL A 435 -28.37 -2.55 10.55
N ASN A 436 -29.19 -2.69 9.51
CA ASN A 436 -28.72 -2.58 8.13
C ASN A 436 -28.37 -1.13 7.80
N ILE A 437 -27.27 -0.94 7.10
CA ILE A 437 -26.78 0.36 6.60
C ILE A 437 -26.21 0.17 5.19
N GLU A 438 -26.10 1.25 4.41
CA GLU A 438 -25.31 1.20 3.17
C GLU A 438 -23.81 1.05 3.48
N LYS A 439 -23.03 0.60 2.49
CA LYS A 439 -21.57 0.53 2.66
C LYS A 439 -21.00 1.91 2.94
N GLN A 440 -20.17 1.97 3.97
CA GLN A 440 -19.53 3.21 4.40
C GLN A 440 -18.08 3.24 3.90
N ARG A 441 -17.56 4.44 3.65
CA ARG A 441 -16.18 4.60 3.18
C ARG A 441 -15.21 4.32 4.35
N ALA A 442 -14.04 3.77 4.02
CA ALA A 442 -12.97 3.59 5.00
C ALA A 442 -12.63 4.87 5.76
N ASN A 443 -12.27 4.74 7.04
CA ASN A 443 -11.97 5.81 7.99
C ASN A 443 -13.13 6.77 8.27
N GLN A 444 -14.34 6.50 7.77
CA GLN A 444 -15.52 7.26 8.14
C GLN A 444 -15.89 6.98 9.59
N GLN A 445 -16.25 8.04 10.31
CA GLN A 445 -16.77 7.92 11.65
C GLN A 445 -18.30 7.84 11.60
N LEU A 446 -18.85 6.82 12.25
CA LEU A 446 -20.28 6.67 12.48
C LEU A 446 -20.57 6.91 13.94
N SER A 447 -21.71 7.54 14.20
CA SER A 447 -22.21 7.75 15.56
C SER A 447 -23.44 6.91 15.80
N ILE A 448 -23.50 6.25 16.95
CA ILE A 448 -24.55 5.31 17.32
C ILE A 448 -25.11 5.74 18.68
N GLN A 449 -26.42 5.84 18.79
CA GLN A 449 -27.09 6.20 20.04
C GLN A 449 -28.42 5.46 20.15
N ILE A 450 -28.78 5.13 21.39
CA ILE A 450 -30.13 4.67 21.71
C ILE A 450 -30.88 5.83 22.35
N GLU A 451 -32.12 5.99 21.94
CA GLU A 451 -33.07 6.90 22.55
C GLU A 451 -34.35 6.13 22.89
N ASP A 452 -34.80 6.16 24.14
CA ASP A 452 -36.08 5.59 24.52
C ASP A 452 -37.27 6.51 24.20
N ALA A 453 -38.48 5.96 24.37
CA ALA A 453 -39.73 6.70 24.17
C ALA A 453 -39.88 7.90 25.12
N LYS A 454 -39.08 7.97 26.19
CA LYS A 454 -39.08 9.03 27.22
C LYS A 454 -37.98 10.08 26.96
N GLY A 455 -37.23 9.96 25.87
CA GLY A 455 -36.16 10.89 25.49
C GLY A 455 -34.83 10.68 26.22
N ASN A 456 -34.70 9.59 26.99
CA ASN A 456 -33.42 9.22 27.58
C ASN A 456 -32.48 8.75 26.47
N LYS A 457 -31.26 9.27 26.47
CA LYS A 457 -30.26 8.95 25.45
C LYS A 457 -29.09 8.23 26.08
N SER A 458 -28.63 7.16 25.41
CA SER A 458 -27.34 6.56 25.74
C SER A 458 -26.22 7.55 25.43
N GLN A 459 -25.04 7.30 25.99
CA GLN A 459 -23.82 7.91 25.48
C GLN A 459 -23.71 7.64 23.98
N LYS A 460 -23.34 8.67 23.22
CA LYS A 460 -23.19 8.58 21.77
C LYS A 460 -21.87 7.85 21.48
N GLN A 461 -21.94 6.64 20.95
CA GLN A 461 -20.75 5.85 20.66
C GLN A 461 -20.26 6.12 19.25
N GLN A 462 -18.96 6.32 19.12
CA GLN A 462 -18.29 6.60 17.86
C GLN A 462 -17.57 5.34 17.38
N VAL A 463 -17.80 4.96 16.12
CA VAL A 463 -17.20 3.79 15.49
C VAL A 463 -16.54 4.21 14.19
N ILE A 464 -15.27 3.84 14.03
CA ILE A 464 -14.53 4.09 12.80
C ILE A 464 -14.70 2.87 11.89
N VAL A 465 -15.07 3.12 10.64
CA VAL A 465 -15.14 2.11 9.60
C VAL A 465 -13.71 1.73 9.20
N ILE A 466 -13.30 0.51 9.53
CA ILE A 466 -11.95 0.02 9.25
C ILE A 466 -11.84 -0.38 7.78
N ASP A 467 -10.77 0.08 7.14
CA ASP A 467 -10.44 -0.33 5.78
C ASP A 467 -9.93 -1.77 5.73
N ARG A 468 -10.69 -2.65 5.09
CA ARG A 468 -10.28 -4.03 4.79
C ARG A 468 -10.33 -4.35 3.30
N THR A 469 -10.55 -3.34 2.45
CA THR A 469 -10.66 -3.54 1.01
C THR A 469 -9.29 -3.43 0.37
N ALA A 470 -8.76 -4.54 -0.12
CA ALA A 470 -7.48 -4.55 -0.82
C ALA A 470 -7.54 -3.78 -2.16
N PRO A 471 -6.43 -3.11 -2.55
CA PRO A 471 -6.34 -2.45 -3.84
C PRO A 471 -6.38 -3.46 -5.00
N LYS A 472 -6.79 -2.99 -6.18
CA LYS A 472 -6.79 -3.82 -7.39
C LYS A 472 -5.36 -4.16 -7.83
N GLN A 473 -5.21 -5.31 -8.50
CA GLN A 473 -3.91 -5.73 -9.06
C GLN A 473 -3.33 -4.67 -10.01
N PRO A 474 -2.01 -4.37 -9.95
CA PRO A 474 -1.40 -3.35 -10.81
C PRO A 474 -1.30 -3.80 -12.26
N GLN A 475 -1.34 -2.85 -13.18
CA GLN A 475 -1.06 -3.07 -14.60
C GLN A 475 0.42 -2.78 -14.88
N ILE A 476 1.13 -3.73 -15.48
CA ILE A 476 2.59 -3.63 -15.68
C ILE A 476 2.92 -3.40 -17.15
N ALA A 477 3.80 -2.43 -17.43
CA ALA A 477 4.37 -2.24 -18.77
C ALA A 477 5.36 -3.38 -19.11
N GLU A 478 5.65 -3.56 -20.39
CA GLU A 478 6.62 -4.57 -20.84
C GLU A 478 7.99 -4.36 -20.18
N PHE A 479 8.58 -5.44 -19.67
CA PHE A 479 9.84 -5.42 -18.95
C PHE A 479 10.81 -6.45 -19.53
N THR A 480 12.04 -6.01 -19.81
CA THR A 480 13.05 -6.78 -20.54
C THR A 480 14.35 -6.94 -19.74
N ASP A 481 15.24 -7.82 -20.19
CA ASP A 481 16.55 -8.05 -19.58
C ASP A 481 17.52 -6.85 -19.67
N THR A 482 17.19 -5.88 -20.53
CA THR A 482 17.90 -4.59 -20.65
C THR A 482 17.29 -3.48 -19.79
N SER A 483 16.06 -3.64 -19.31
CA SER A 483 15.31 -2.65 -18.54
C SER A 483 15.95 -2.37 -17.18
N SER A 484 16.01 -1.09 -16.79
CA SER A 484 16.49 -0.62 -15.48
C SER A 484 15.39 -0.07 -14.57
N ARG A 485 14.14 -0.02 -15.08
CA ARG A 485 12.97 0.43 -14.34
C ARG A 485 11.76 -0.40 -14.74
N LEU A 486 10.97 -0.83 -13.77
CA LEU A 486 9.67 -1.43 -14.00
C LEU A 486 8.60 -0.36 -13.74
N SER A 487 7.75 -0.12 -14.73
CA SER A 487 6.71 0.91 -14.67
C SER A 487 5.35 0.32 -14.93
N GLY A 488 4.31 1.00 -14.46
CA GLY A 488 2.95 0.51 -14.56
C GLY A 488 1.94 1.52 -14.05
N GLN A 489 0.71 1.03 -13.92
CA GLN A 489 -0.40 1.75 -13.31
C GLN A 489 -0.98 0.99 -12.13
N GLY A 490 -1.48 1.71 -11.15
CA GLY A 490 -2.05 1.18 -9.93
C GLY A 490 -3.00 2.19 -9.28
N GLU A 491 -3.55 1.81 -8.14
CA GLU A 491 -4.36 2.71 -7.32
C GLU A 491 -3.49 3.79 -6.68
N ALA A 492 -3.89 5.06 -6.81
CA ALA A 492 -3.11 6.20 -6.34
C ALA A 492 -2.89 6.16 -4.82
N GLY A 493 -1.72 6.56 -4.35
CA GLY A 493 -1.36 6.55 -2.93
C GLY A 493 -0.96 5.19 -2.36
N THR A 494 -1.18 4.09 -3.09
CA THR A 494 -0.67 2.77 -2.71
C THR A 494 0.84 2.65 -2.95
N THR A 495 1.48 1.74 -2.23
CA THR A 495 2.88 1.36 -2.44
C THR A 495 2.96 0.13 -3.33
N VAL A 496 3.64 0.24 -4.47
CA VAL A 496 4.01 -0.92 -5.29
C VAL A 496 5.23 -1.61 -4.68
N SER A 497 5.18 -2.93 -4.57
CA SER A 497 6.29 -3.78 -4.14
C SER A 497 6.60 -4.84 -5.19
N ILE A 498 7.88 -4.97 -5.54
CA ILE A 498 8.37 -5.94 -6.53
C ILE A 498 9.24 -6.96 -5.80
N GLN A 499 8.89 -8.24 -5.90
CA GLN A 499 9.54 -9.32 -5.16
C GLN A 499 10.03 -10.45 -6.08
N THR A 500 11.01 -11.21 -5.60
CA THR A 500 11.38 -12.52 -6.17
C THR A 500 10.34 -13.58 -5.81
N GLU A 501 10.41 -14.75 -6.45
CA GLU A 501 9.58 -15.93 -6.09
C GLU A 501 9.76 -16.36 -4.63
N SER A 502 10.96 -16.19 -4.06
CA SER A 502 11.24 -16.46 -2.64
C SER A 502 10.71 -15.38 -1.69
N GLY A 503 10.00 -14.35 -2.17
CA GLY A 503 9.45 -13.26 -1.37
C GLY A 503 10.45 -12.14 -1.00
N ARG A 504 11.66 -12.11 -1.58
CA ARG A 504 12.62 -11.02 -1.32
C ARG A 504 12.24 -9.78 -2.13
N THR A 505 12.05 -8.64 -1.45
CA THR A 505 11.82 -7.34 -2.10
C THR A 505 13.04 -6.89 -2.91
N LEU A 506 12.79 -6.54 -4.17
CA LEU A 506 13.75 -6.01 -5.13
C LEU A 506 13.65 -4.48 -5.28
N GLY A 507 12.46 -3.92 -5.06
CA GLY A 507 12.24 -2.48 -5.10
C GLY A 507 10.79 -2.14 -4.78
N GLU A 508 10.60 -0.91 -4.30
CA GLU A 508 9.30 -0.36 -3.93
C GLU A 508 9.20 1.09 -4.41
N SER A 509 7.97 1.56 -4.63
CA SER A 509 7.69 2.97 -4.96
C SER A 509 6.24 3.29 -4.63
N LEU A 510 5.91 4.57 -4.51
CA LEU A 510 4.52 5.02 -4.42
C LEU A 510 3.91 5.11 -5.82
N VAL A 511 2.61 4.81 -5.90
CA VAL A 511 1.79 5.15 -7.06
C VAL A 511 1.35 6.61 -6.93
N ASP A 512 1.64 7.42 -7.95
CA ASP A 512 1.31 8.84 -7.95
C ASP A 512 -0.21 9.10 -8.03
N GLU A 513 -0.62 10.35 -7.86
CA GLU A 513 -2.03 10.78 -7.92
C GLU A 513 -2.71 10.48 -9.26
N LYS A 514 -1.93 10.27 -10.33
CA LYS A 514 -2.44 9.91 -11.67
C LYS A 514 -2.46 8.39 -11.88
N GLY A 515 -2.19 7.61 -10.84
CA GLY A 515 -2.19 6.15 -10.87
C GLY A 515 -0.95 5.56 -11.54
N LYS A 516 0.16 6.27 -11.69
CA LYS A 516 1.39 5.77 -12.33
C LYS A 516 2.50 5.50 -11.31
N PHE A 517 3.32 4.50 -11.58
CA PHE A 517 4.52 4.23 -10.79
C PHE A 517 5.72 3.85 -11.67
N SER A 518 6.93 4.04 -11.13
CA SER A 518 8.18 3.62 -11.77
C SER A 518 9.24 3.24 -10.74
N VAL A 519 9.45 1.94 -10.57
CA VAL A 519 10.42 1.37 -9.62
C VAL A 519 11.75 1.15 -10.34
N SER A 520 12.83 1.74 -9.81
CA SER A 520 14.20 1.45 -10.28
C SER A 520 14.61 0.05 -9.84
N LEU A 521 15.12 -0.76 -10.77
CA LEU A 521 15.58 -2.12 -10.51
C LEU A 521 16.96 -2.33 -11.13
N SER A 522 17.78 -3.18 -10.52
CA SER A 522 18.93 -3.74 -11.22
C SER A 522 18.45 -4.58 -12.40
N ARG A 523 19.27 -4.69 -13.46
CA ARG A 523 18.93 -5.52 -14.62
C ARG A 523 18.69 -6.96 -14.17
N GLN A 524 17.60 -7.52 -14.66
CA GLN A 524 17.19 -8.89 -14.35
C GLN A 524 17.55 -9.80 -15.52
N LYS A 525 17.89 -11.06 -15.24
CA LYS A 525 18.15 -12.04 -16.30
C LYS A 525 16.86 -12.38 -17.03
N ALA A 526 16.92 -12.59 -18.35
CA ALA A 526 15.81 -13.13 -19.12
C ALA A 526 15.20 -14.38 -18.49
N GLY A 527 13.87 -14.52 -18.56
CA GLY A 527 13.11 -15.62 -17.98
C GLY A 527 12.87 -15.52 -16.46
N THR A 528 13.50 -14.57 -15.76
CA THR A 528 13.25 -14.35 -14.32
C THR A 528 11.79 -13.96 -14.11
N SER A 529 11.15 -14.55 -13.10
CA SER A 529 9.80 -14.18 -12.66
C SER A 529 9.85 -13.18 -11.52
N LEU A 530 9.19 -12.04 -11.70
CA LEU A 530 8.99 -11.01 -10.70
C LEU A 530 7.53 -11.01 -10.27
N TRP A 531 7.28 -10.77 -8.98
CA TRP A 531 5.93 -10.68 -8.42
C TRP A 531 5.68 -9.26 -7.97
N VAL A 532 4.63 -8.63 -8.50
CA VAL A 532 4.30 -7.23 -8.22
C VAL A 532 2.95 -7.16 -7.51
N SER A 533 2.86 -6.38 -6.45
CA SER A 533 1.61 -6.09 -5.72
C SER A 533 1.55 -4.64 -5.29
N LEU A 534 0.33 -4.16 -5.00
CA LEU A 534 0.09 -2.88 -4.35
C LEU A 534 -0.28 -3.12 -2.88
N THR A 535 0.14 -2.22 -2.01
CA THR A 535 -0.28 -2.17 -0.60
C THR A 535 -0.84 -0.79 -0.31
N ASP A 536 -2.07 -0.69 0.20
CA ASP A 536 -2.65 0.59 0.59
C ASP A 536 -2.08 1.12 1.93
N SER A 537 -2.56 2.27 2.39
CA SER A 537 -2.14 2.87 3.66
C SER A 537 -2.57 2.08 4.90
N SER A 538 -3.60 1.25 4.77
CA SER A 538 -4.19 0.43 5.84
C SER A 538 -3.51 -0.94 5.94
N GLY A 539 -2.63 -1.26 4.99
CA GLY A 539 -1.84 -2.47 4.92
C GLY A 539 -2.49 -3.60 4.13
N ASN A 540 -3.63 -3.38 3.45
CA ASN A 540 -4.25 -4.40 2.61
C ASN A 540 -3.46 -4.54 1.30
N GLN A 541 -3.25 -5.79 0.87
CA GLN A 541 -2.45 -6.09 -0.31
C GLN A 541 -3.30 -6.59 -1.48
N SER A 542 -3.01 -6.08 -2.67
CA SER A 542 -3.58 -6.61 -3.90
C SER A 542 -3.11 -8.05 -4.15
N GLU A 543 -3.86 -8.79 -4.97
CA GLU A 543 -3.36 -10.01 -5.61
C GLU A 543 -2.06 -9.73 -6.36
N LYS A 544 -1.09 -10.66 -6.29
CA LYS A 544 0.22 -10.51 -6.94
C LYS A 544 0.14 -10.82 -8.42
N ILE A 545 0.69 -9.95 -9.28
CA ILE A 545 0.87 -10.21 -10.71
C ILE A 545 2.27 -10.75 -10.99
N ARG A 546 2.36 -11.79 -11.82
CA ARG A 546 3.64 -12.36 -12.27
C ARG A 546 4.10 -11.68 -13.57
N VAL A 547 5.30 -11.13 -13.54
CA VAL A 547 5.97 -10.51 -14.70
C VAL A 547 7.18 -11.35 -15.07
N ILE A 548 7.24 -11.81 -16.32
CA ILE A 548 8.38 -12.57 -16.84
C ILE A 548 9.29 -11.62 -17.61
N VAL A 549 10.56 -11.55 -17.23
CA VAL A 549 11.57 -10.71 -17.90
C VAL A 549 11.78 -11.22 -19.31
N LYS A 550 11.42 -10.41 -20.30
CA LYS A 550 11.57 -10.76 -21.72
C LYS A 550 13.01 -10.56 -22.17
N ASP A 551 13.49 -11.49 -22.97
CA ASP A 551 14.80 -11.41 -23.60
C ASP A 551 14.75 -10.58 -24.87
N VAL A 552 15.50 -9.49 -24.92
CA VAL A 552 15.67 -8.66 -26.13
C VAL A 552 17.13 -8.50 -26.53
N THR A 553 18.05 -9.22 -25.89
CA THR A 553 19.48 -9.13 -26.15
C THR A 553 19.86 -10.08 -27.29
N PRO A 554 20.31 -9.58 -28.45
CA PRO A 554 20.69 -10.45 -29.55
C PRO A 554 21.93 -11.30 -29.24
N PRO A 555 22.02 -12.52 -29.78
CA PRO A 555 23.18 -13.38 -29.59
C PRO A 555 24.39 -12.89 -30.38
N VAL A 556 25.59 -13.39 -30.05
CA VAL A 556 26.84 -13.01 -30.71
C VAL A 556 27.45 -14.13 -31.57
N VAL A 557 27.84 -13.81 -32.80
CA VAL A 557 28.78 -14.62 -33.61
C VAL A 557 30.19 -14.06 -33.40
N TYR A 558 31.07 -14.82 -32.75
CA TYR A 558 32.41 -14.39 -32.36
C TYR A 558 33.39 -14.41 -33.53
N GLU A 559 33.47 -15.54 -34.24
CA GLU A 559 34.44 -15.75 -35.33
C GLU A 559 33.91 -16.69 -36.41
N ILE A 560 34.43 -16.58 -37.63
CA ILE A 560 34.15 -17.46 -38.77
C ILE A 560 35.49 -17.86 -39.40
N ALA A 561 35.72 -19.16 -39.58
CA ALA A 561 36.93 -19.67 -40.23
C ALA A 561 36.95 -19.41 -41.74
N GLU A 562 38.15 -19.46 -42.35
CA GLU A 562 38.31 -19.37 -43.80
C GLU A 562 37.51 -20.48 -44.51
N PHE A 563 36.76 -20.11 -45.55
CA PHE A 563 35.98 -21.05 -46.35
C PHE A 563 36.39 -21.00 -47.82
N THR A 564 36.57 -22.17 -48.42
CA THR A 564 37.13 -22.34 -49.77
C THR A 564 36.15 -23.10 -50.66
N ASP A 565 36.38 -23.10 -51.96
CA ASP A 565 35.62 -23.87 -52.94
C ASP A 565 35.72 -25.40 -52.74
N LYS A 566 36.69 -25.85 -51.95
CA LYS A 566 36.87 -27.24 -51.52
C LYS A 566 36.27 -27.55 -50.15
N SER A 567 35.88 -26.53 -49.39
CA SER A 567 35.31 -26.72 -48.05
C SER A 567 33.96 -27.43 -48.14
N LYS A 568 33.73 -28.35 -47.19
CA LYS A 568 32.45 -29.07 -47.00
C LYS A 568 31.74 -28.70 -45.70
N TYR A 569 32.44 -27.97 -44.83
CA TYR A 569 31.97 -27.54 -43.53
C TYR A 569 32.43 -26.10 -43.31
N LEU A 570 31.55 -25.27 -42.74
CA LEU A 570 31.92 -23.96 -42.21
C LEU A 570 32.15 -24.09 -40.71
N PHE A 571 33.33 -23.70 -40.27
CA PHE A 571 33.69 -23.66 -38.85
C PHE A 571 33.64 -22.23 -38.32
N GLY A 572 33.36 -22.07 -37.04
CA GLY A 572 33.36 -20.77 -36.39
C GLY A 572 33.01 -20.88 -34.91
N ARG A 573 32.84 -19.72 -34.26
CA ARG A 573 32.37 -19.63 -32.88
C ARG A 573 31.21 -18.66 -32.73
N ALA A 574 30.25 -19.05 -31.91
CA ALA A 574 29.07 -18.25 -31.58
C ALA A 574 28.61 -18.53 -30.15
N GLU A 575 27.68 -17.73 -29.69
CA GLU A 575 27.05 -17.90 -28.38
C GLU A 575 26.27 -19.23 -28.30
N PRO A 576 26.43 -20.00 -27.20
CA PRO A 576 25.73 -21.27 -26.99
C PRO A 576 24.22 -21.15 -27.11
N TYR A 577 23.53 -22.24 -27.44
CA TYR A 577 22.07 -22.33 -27.55
C TYR A 577 21.39 -21.45 -28.62
N THR A 578 22.16 -20.90 -29.55
CA THR A 578 21.67 -20.08 -30.66
C THR A 578 21.62 -20.87 -31.96
N THR A 579 20.79 -20.45 -32.89
CA THR A 579 20.74 -21.02 -34.25
C THR A 579 21.56 -20.17 -35.19
N ILE A 580 22.60 -20.75 -35.78
CA ILE A 580 23.42 -20.11 -36.81
C ILE A 580 22.77 -20.35 -38.17
N LEU A 581 22.58 -19.28 -38.94
CA LEU A 581 22.01 -19.31 -40.29
C LEU A 581 23.02 -18.78 -41.30
N ILE A 582 23.16 -19.50 -42.41
CA ILE A 582 24.01 -19.11 -43.54
C ILE A 582 23.11 -18.80 -44.73
N LYS A 583 23.20 -17.57 -45.24
CA LYS A 583 22.48 -17.10 -46.43
C LYS A 583 23.39 -16.95 -47.64
N LYS A 584 22.86 -17.33 -48.80
CA LYS A 584 23.42 -17.05 -50.13
C LYS A 584 22.36 -16.32 -50.95
N LYS A 585 22.66 -15.10 -51.41
CA LYS A 585 21.71 -14.25 -52.17
C LYS A 585 20.33 -14.14 -51.50
N GLY A 586 20.31 -14.00 -50.17
CA GLY A 586 19.10 -13.87 -49.37
C GLY A 586 18.40 -15.18 -48.99
N THR A 587 18.77 -16.33 -49.58
CA THR A 587 18.17 -17.64 -49.24
C THR A 587 19.02 -18.36 -48.20
N ILE A 588 18.41 -18.97 -47.18
CA ILE A 588 19.11 -19.81 -46.21
C ILE A 588 19.58 -21.08 -46.92
N VAL A 589 20.88 -21.35 -46.87
CA VAL A 589 21.53 -22.50 -47.53
C VAL A 589 22.05 -23.53 -46.54
N ALA A 590 22.20 -23.17 -45.27
CA ALA A 590 22.48 -24.08 -44.18
C ALA A 590 22.13 -23.41 -42.85
N GLU A 591 21.84 -24.22 -41.85
CA GLU A 591 21.59 -23.80 -40.47
C GLU A 591 22.07 -24.87 -39.48
N THR A 592 22.38 -24.47 -38.25
CA THR A 592 22.58 -25.38 -37.12
C THR A 592 22.19 -24.70 -35.82
N THR A 593 21.68 -25.45 -34.86
CA THR A 593 21.51 -24.97 -33.49
C THR A 593 22.70 -25.38 -32.64
N MET A 594 23.21 -24.46 -31.83
CA MET A 594 24.30 -24.67 -30.90
C MET A 594 23.80 -25.33 -29.62
N ASP A 595 24.64 -26.17 -29.04
CA ASP A 595 24.47 -26.71 -27.68
C ASP A 595 25.18 -25.78 -26.67
N GLU A 596 25.75 -26.33 -25.60
CA GLU A 596 26.52 -25.58 -24.61
C GLU A 596 27.89 -25.12 -25.11
N GLU A 597 28.35 -25.63 -26.27
CA GLU A 597 29.65 -25.29 -26.81
C GLU A 597 29.64 -23.96 -27.56
N THR A 598 30.83 -23.36 -27.66
CA THR A 598 31.02 -22.10 -28.41
C THR A 598 31.50 -22.32 -29.83
N ASN A 599 31.92 -23.53 -30.22
CA ASN A 599 32.41 -23.85 -31.56
C ASN A 599 31.31 -24.52 -32.38
N PHE A 600 31.14 -24.13 -33.65
CA PHE A 600 30.26 -24.85 -34.58
C PHE A 600 31.01 -25.43 -35.78
N SER A 601 30.41 -26.48 -36.34
CA SER A 601 30.76 -27.06 -37.64
C SER A 601 29.47 -27.31 -38.42
N ILE A 602 29.22 -26.51 -39.45
CA ILE A 602 28.00 -26.58 -40.25
C ILE A 602 28.32 -27.26 -41.58
N PRO A 603 27.73 -28.41 -41.90
CA PRO A 603 27.83 -28.99 -43.24
C PRO A 603 27.29 -27.99 -44.26
N LEU A 604 28.11 -27.62 -45.24
CA LEU A 604 27.74 -26.70 -46.30
C LEU A 604 28.25 -27.24 -47.62
N SER A 605 27.32 -27.39 -48.57
CA SER A 605 27.67 -27.82 -49.93
C SER A 605 28.76 -26.93 -50.50
N SER A 606 29.69 -27.53 -51.25
CA SER A 606 30.81 -26.80 -51.85
C SER A 606 30.28 -25.62 -52.68
N GLN A 607 30.88 -24.46 -52.48
CA GLN A 607 30.47 -23.22 -53.13
C GLN A 607 31.48 -22.85 -54.20
N SER A 608 31.02 -22.26 -55.31
CA SER A 608 31.93 -21.68 -56.30
C SER A 608 32.73 -20.53 -55.69
N ALA A 609 34.01 -20.42 -56.03
CA ALA A 609 34.85 -19.31 -55.61
C ALA A 609 34.22 -17.94 -55.97
N GLY A 610 34.41 -16.95 -55.11
CA GLY A 610 33.82 -15.62 -55.22
C GLY A 610 32.36 -15.52 -54.71
N THR A 611 31.74 -16.63 -54.29
CA THR A 611 30.41 -16.59 -53.64
C THR A 611 30.50 -15.83 -52.32
N VAL A 612 29.55 -14.91 -52.07
CA VAL A 612 29.39 -14.23 -50.79
C VAL A 612 28.38 -15.00 -49.93
N LEU A 613 28.79 -15.34 -48.71
CA LEU A 613 27.93 -15.96 -47.70
C LEU A 613 27.73 -14.97 -46.54
N SER A 614 26.49 -14.87 -46.08
CA SER A 614 26.06 -14.08 -44.93
C SER A 614 25.76 -15.00 -43.76
N ILE A 615 26.35 -14.77 -42.59
CA ILE A 615 26.20 -15.61 -41.41
C ILE A 615 25.70 -14.77 -40.24
N TYR A 616 24.68 -15.25 -39.53
CA TYR A 616 24.17 -14.62 -38.31
C TYR A 616 23.59 -15.69 -37.38
N ALA A 617 23.41 -15.35 -36.12
CA ALA A 617 22.80 -16.19 -35.09
C ALA A 617 21.41 -15.66 -34.71
N VAL A 618 20.51 -16.54 -34.30
CA VAL A 618 19.20 -16.21 -33.72
C VAL A 618 19.03 -16.98 -32.42
N ASP A 619 18.64 -16.32 -31.34
CA ASP A 619 18.39 -16.99 -30.05
C ASP A 619 16.99 -17.62 -30.00
N ARG A 620 16.63 -18.23 -28.87
CA ARG A 620 15.29 -18.85 -28.67
C ARG A 620 14.16 -17.82 -28.63
N SER A 621 14.47 -16.58 -28.29
CA SER A 621 13.53 -15.47 -28.18
C SER A 621 13.29 -14.76 -29.52
N GLY A 622 14.07 -15.14 -30.55
CA GLY A 622 13.99 -14.62 -31.90
C GLY A 622 14.89 -13.41 -32.17
N ASN A 623 15.75 -13.00 -31.23
CA ASN A 623 16.65 -11.87 -31.45
C ASN A 623 17.78 -12.28 -32.39
N GLN A 624 18.12 -11.41 -33.35
CA GLN A 624 19.08 -11.69 -34.41
C GLN A 624 20.42 -10.97 -34.19
N SER A 625 21.53 -11.71 -34.27
CA SER A 625 22.87 -11.13 -34.25
C SER A 625 23.13 -10.20 -35.43
N ILE A 626 24.21 -9.42 -35.31
CA ILE A 626 24.80 -8.72 -36.46
C ILE A 626 25.22 -9.75 -37.53
N GLU A 627 24.98 -9.43 -38.80
CA GLU A 627 25.34 -10.27 -39.95
C GLU A 627 26.83 -10.13 -40.31
N ARG A 628 27.54 -11.26 -40.46
CA ARG A 628 28.94 -11.33 -40.93
C ARG A 628 29.00 -11.89 -42.35
N LYS A 629 29.77 -11.26 -43.24
CA LYS A 629 29.94 -11.69 -44.63
C LYS A 629 31.32 -12.26 -44.90
N ILE A 630 31.39 -13.41 -45.57
CA ILE A 630 32.64 -14.03 -46.05
C ILE A 630 32.58 -14.28 -47.55
N ILE A 631 33.74 -14.34 -48.20
CA ILE A 631 33.88 -14.66 -49.63
C ILE A 631 34.56 -16.03 -49.74
N VAL A 632 33.98 -16.93 -50.54
CA VAL A 632 34.53 -18.26 -50.79
C VAL A 632 35.81 -18.14 -51.61
N LEU A 633 36.93 -18.63 -51.06
CA LEU A 633 38.23 -18.56 -51.71
C LEU A 633 38.46 -19.72 -52.69
N ASP A 634 39.16 -19.45 -53.78
CA ASP A 634 39.54 -20.46 -54.76
C ASP A 634 40.82 -21.20 -54.32
N ARG A 635 40.73 -22.51 -54.09
CA ARG A 635 41.86 -23.40 -53.81
C ARG A 635 41.96 -24.53 -54.85
N THR A 636 41.24 -24.48 -55.95
CA THR A 636 41.28 -25.50 -57.00
C THR A 636 42.31 -25.16 -58.06
N ALA A 637 43.39 -25.96 -58.10
CA ALA A 637 44.41 -25.80 -59.13
C ALA A 637 43.88 -26.08 -60.53
N PRO A 638 44.39 -25.37 -61.56
CA PRO A 638 44.01 -25.61 -62.94
C PRO A 638 44.54 -26.95 -63.45
N ASP A 639 43.95 -27.44 -64.54
CA ASP A 639 44.40 -28.66 -65.21
C ASP A 639 45.86 -28.56 -65.69
N VAL A 640 46.54 -29.71 -65.74
CA VAL A 640 47.91 -29.80 -66.24
C VAL A 640 47.97 -29.38 -67.72
N PRO A 641 48.92 -28.51 -68.13
CA PRO A 641 49.10 -28.15 -69.54
C PRO A 641 49.31 -29.39 -70.43
N LYS A 642 48.61 -29.45 -71.56
CA LYS A 642 48.81 -30.50 -72.58
C LYS A 642 49.76 -29.98 -73.65
N MET A 643 50.86 -30.68 -73.88
CA MET A 643 51.96 -30.21 -74.74
C MET A 643 51.89 -30.80 -76.15
N LYS A 644 52.21 -30.02 -77.18
CA LYS A 644 52.59 -30.56 -78.50
C LYS A 644 54.03 -31.08 -78.46
N SER A 645 54.39 -31.97 -79.39
CA SER A 645 55.76 -32.49 -79.52
C SER A 645 56.76 -31.35 -79.75
N PHE A 646 57.90 -31.37 -79.05
CA PHE A 646 58.94 -30.35 -79.13
C PHE A 646 60.30 -30.98 -79.42
N SER A 647 61.07 -30.41 -80.34
CA SER A 647 62.39 -30.90 -80.72
C SER A 647 63.48 -29.85 -80.53
N ASP A 648 64.74 -30.28 -80.57
CA ASP A 648 65.94 -29.47 -80.43
C ASP A 648 66.11 -28.38 -81.51
N ALA A 649 65.45 -28.53 -82.64
CA ALA A 649 65.34 -27.50 -83.68
C ALA A 649 64.37 -26.35 -83.36
N MET A 650 63.43 -26.53 -82.44
CA MET A 650 62.32 -25.60 -82.17
C MET A 650 62.68 -24.56 -81.09
N THR A 651 62.06 -23.37 -81.17
CA THR A 651 62.11 -22.33 -80.13
C THR A 651 60.74 -21.99 -79.55
N ILE A 652 59.66 -22.51 -80.13
CA ILE A 652 58.30 -22.23 -79.68
C ILE A 652 57.71 -23.50 -79.07
N LEU A 653 57.45 -23.44 -77.78
CA LEU A 653 56.74 -24.49 -77.05
C LEU A 653 55.24 -24.16 -77.04
N SER A 654 54.43 -25.03 -77.63
CA SER A 654 52.98 -24.81 -77.75
C SER A 654 52.16 -25.96 -77.19
N GLY A 655 50.93 -25.65 -76.78
CA GLY A 655 50.04 -26.60 -76.13
C GLY A 655 48.67 -25.99 -75.82
N THR A 656 47.88 -26.72 -75.04
CA THR A 656 46.61 -26.26 -74.49
C THR A 656 46.66 -26.21 -72.97
N VAL A 657 45.96 -25.25 -72.37
CA VAL A 657 45.81 -25.07 -70.93
C VAL A 657 44.44 -24.44 -70.67
N GLU A 658 43.99 -24.48 -69.42
CA GLU A 658 42.80 -23.74 -69.01
C GLU A 658 42.91 -22.23 -69.29
N LYS A 659 41.78 -21.60 -69.64
CA LYS A 659 41.75 -20.17 -69.98
C LYS A 659 42.19 -19.33 -68.78
N ASN A 660 42.83 -18.19 -69.04
CA ASN A 660 43.29 -17.26 -68.00
C ASN A 660 44.36 -17.81 -67.05
N SER A 661 44.86 -19.02 -67.28
CA SER A 661 45.98 -19.58 -66.54
C SER A 661 47.32 -19.06 -67.05
N THR A 662 48.31 -19.03 -66.17
CA THR A 662 49.71 -18.69 -66.44
C THR A 662 50.55 -19.95 -66.53
N VAL A 663 51.01 -20.29 -67.73
CA VAL A 663 51.90 -21.42 -67.98
C VAL A 663 53.33 -21.03 -67.67
N VAL A 664 54.04 -21.85 -66.93
CA VAL A 664 55.44 -21.67 -66.54
C VAL A 664 56.26 -22.87 -67.02
N VAL A 665 57.37 -22.61 -67.72
CA VAL A 665 58.28 -23.62 -68.27
C VAL A 665 59.62 -23.53 -67.55
N LEU A 666 60.06 -24.66 -67.00
CA LEU A 666 61.33 -24.79 -66.28
C LEU A 666 62.27 -25.78 -66.97
N GLN A 667 63.55 -25.48 -66.95
CA GLN A 667 64.64 -26.42 -67.21
C GLN A 667 65.32 -26.72 -65.87
N GLY A 668 65.12 -27.92 -65.33
CA GLY A 668 65.42 -28.19 -63.93
C GLY A 668 64.56 -27.29 -63.02
N THR A 669 65.20 -26.43 -62.22
CA THR A 669 64.55 -25.40 -61.39
C THR A 669 64.52 -24.01 -62.02
N ARG A 670 65.28 -23.80 -63.11
CA ARG A 670 65.40 -22.48 -63.76
C ARG A 670 64.18 -22.22 -64.64
N LYS A 671 63.50 -21.09 -64.43
CA LYS A 671 62.43 -20.61 -65.33
C LYS A 671 63.03 -20.16 -66.66
N ILE A 672 62.57 -20.77 -67.75
CA ILE A 672 63.03 -20.49 -69.11
C ILE A 672 61.92 -19.94 -70.02
N GLY A 673 60.67 -19.96 -69.56
CA GLY A 673 59.53 -19.36 -70.25
C GLY A 673 58.32 -19.20 -69.33
N GLN A 674 57.48 -18.21 -69.60
CA GLN A 674 56.22 -17.98 -68.90
C GLN A 674 55.24 -17.22 -69.81
N MET A 675 53.95 -17.55 -69.72
CA MET A 675 52.90 -16.83 -70.45
C MET A 675 51.56 -16.95 -69.74
N ARG A 676 50.88 -15.81 -69.55
CA ARG A 676 49.45 -15.80 -69.22
C ARG A 676 48.63 -16.01 -70.49
N THR A 677 47.65 -16.89 -70.44
CA THR A 677 46.83 -17.25 -71.60
C THR A 677 45.48 -16.55 -71.53
N ASN A 678 45.00 -16.02 -72.66
CA ASN A 678 43.64 -15.45 -72.74
C ASN A 678 42.63 -16.45 -73.33
N GLY A 679 43.13 -17.55 -73.91
CA GLY A 679 42.34 -18.63 -74.50
C GLY A 679 42.92 -20.00 -74.12
N SER A 680 42.36 -21.08 -74.65
CA SER A 680 42.72 -22.45 -74.24
C SER A 680 44.03 -22.97 -74.86
N THR A 681 44.78 -22.13 -75.57
CA THR A 681 46.04 -22.46 -76.25
C THR A 681 47.14 -21.50 -75.83
N PHE A 682 48.37 -21.99 -75.75
CA PHE A 682 49.55 -21.16 -75.51
C PHE A 682 50.66 -21.44 -76.52
N SER A 683 51.52 -20.45 -76.71
CA SER A 683 52.69 -20.51 -77.58
C SER A 683 53.82 -19.68 -76.96
N ILE A 684 54.70 -20.34 -76.21
CA ILE A 684 55.77 -19.70 -75.43
C ILE A 684 57.08 -19.81 -76.20
N ASN A 685 57.72 -18.67 -76.43
CA ASN A 685 59.09 -18.66 -76.96
C ASN A 685 60.07 -19.04 -75.84
N ILE A 686 60.83 -20.10 -76.04
CA ILE A 686 61.88 -20.58 -75.14
C ILE A 686 63.20 -20.73 -75.91
N PRO A 687 64.37 -20.58 -75.25
CA PRO A 687 65.65 -20.84 -75.89
C PRO A 687 65.73 -22.27 -76.43
N LYS A 688 66.45 -22.49 -77.54
CA LYS A 688 66.70 -23.84 -78.08
C LYS A 688 67.26 -24.75 -77.00
N GLN A 689 66.75 -25.96 -76.93
CA GLN A 689 67.13 -26.94 -75.93
C GLN A 689 67.89 -28.09 -76.59
N LYS A 690 68.90 -28.64 -75.90
CA LYS A 690 69.61 -29.83 -76.39
C LYS A 690 68.66 -31.02 -76.39
N ALA A 691 68.78 -31.90 -77.39
CA ALA A 691 68.07 -33.17 -77.42
C ALA A 691 68.27 -33.96 -76.11
N GLY A 692 67.22 -34.62 -75.63
CA GLY A 692 67.20 -35.34 -74.35
C GLY A 692 66.98 -34.47 -73.10
N THR A 693 66.98 -33.13 -73.22
CA THR A 693 66.67 -32.25 -72.08
C THR A 693 65.24 -32.45 -71.60
N ARG A 694 65.03 -32.50 -70.29
CA ARG A 694 63.69 -32.54 -69.67
C ARG A 694 63.20 -31.14 -69.33
N LEU A 695 62.01 -30.79 -69.82
CA LEU A 695 61.33 -29.53 -69.49
C LEU A 695 60.14 -29.82 -68.58
N ASN A 696 60.04 -29.08 -67.48
CA ASN A 696 58.96 -29.18 -66.50
C ASN A 696 58.00 -28.00 -66.69
N ILE A 697 56.73 -28.28 -66.95
CA ILE A 697 55.72 -27.26 -67.24
C ILE A 697 54.56 -27.39 -66.25
N TYR A 698 54.07 -26.26 -65.74
CA TYR A 698 52.86 -26.21 -64.93
C TYR A 698 52.07 -24.94 -65.23
N ALA A 699 50.82 -24.87 -64.78
CA ALA A 699 49.96 -23.71 -64.86
C ALA A 699 49.64 -23.15 -63.47
N LEU A 700 49.38 -21.84 -63.41
CA LEU A 700 48.81 -21.14 -62.27
C LEU A 700 47.47 -20.53 -62.68
N ASP A 701 46.43 -20.62 -61.88
CA ASP A 701 45.17 -19.91 -62.13
C ASP A 701 45.23 -18.44 -61.67
N ALA A 702 44.07 -17.78 -61.57
CA ALA A 702 43.98 -16.40 -61.08
C ALA A 702 44.20 -16.27 -59.56
N ALA A 703 43.90 -17.32 -58.79
CA ALA A 703 44.11 -17.41 -57.34
C ALA A 703 45.52 -17.91 -56.97
N ASN A 704 46.39 -18.11 -57.97
CA ASN A 704 47.74 -18.66 -57.87
C ASN A 704 47.80 -20.13 -57.43
N ASN A 705 46.72 -20.91 -57.56
CA ASN A 705 46.80 -22.35 -57.35
C ASN A 705 47.59 -23.01 -58.50
N LYS A 706 48.46 -23.95 -58.16
CA LYS A 706 49.43 -24.55 -59.08
C LYS A 706 49.01 -25.94 -59.56
N SER A 707 48.94 -26.14 -60.88
CA SER A 707 48.70 -27.44 -61.49
C SER A 707 49.82 -28.44 -61.13
N LYS A 708 49.55 -29.74 -61.31
CA LYS A 708 50.65 -30.73 -61.36
C LYS A 708 51.60 -30.39 -62.51
N ILE A 709 52.85 -30.82 -62.39
CA ILE A 709 53.89 -30.60 -63.40
C ILE A 709 53.78 -31.68 -64.48
N VAL A 710 53.81 -31.28 -65.76
CA VAL A 710 54.09 -32.17 -66.90
C VAL A 710 55.55 -32.07 -67.29
N THR A 711 56.19 -33.21 -67.56
CA THR A 711 57.56 -33.26 -68.07
C THR A 711 57.58 -33.74 -69.50
N ILE A 712 58.23 -33.00 -70.40
CA ILE A 712 58.49 -33.43 -71.78
C ILE A 712 59.99 -33.58 -72.02
N THR A 713 60.38 -34.53 -72.86
CA THR A 713 61.76 -34.70 -73.31
C THR A 713 61.91 -34.09 -74.70
N VAL A 714 62.90 -33.21 -74.86
CA VAL A 714 63.21 -32.58 -76.15
C VAL A 714 63.66 -33.65 -77.14
N LEU A 715 62.90 -33.81 -78.22
CA LEU A 715 63.19 -34.79 -79.27
C LEU A 715 64.40 -34.35 -80.10
N ASP A 716 65.21 -35.31 -80.50
CA ASP A 716 66.28 -35.09 -81.46
C ASP A 716 65.72 -35.14 -82.88
N ARG A 717 65.79 -34.02 -83.61
CA ARG A 717 65.50 -33.95 -85.05
C ARG A 717 66.65 -33.35 -85.85
N THR A 718 67.83 -33.24 -85.26
CA THR A 718 69.01 -32.72 -85.96
C THR A 718 69.70 -33.87 -86.67
N ALA A 719 69.76 -33.81 -88.01
CA ALA A 719 70.45 -34.83 -88.79
C ALA A 719 71.97 -34.82 -88.58
N PRO A 720 72.65 -35.98 -88.68
CA PRO A 720 74.10 -36.01 -88.57
C PRO A 720 74.80 -35.11 -89.59
N SER A 721 75.96 -34.60 -89.21
CA SER A 721 76.81 -33.81 -90.11
C SER A 721 77.17 -34.56 -91.41
N ALA A 722 77.48 -33.80 -92.48
CA ALA A 722 77.80 -34.38 -93.79
C ALA A 722 79.10 -35.20 -93.75
N LEU A 723 79.12 -36.36 -94.42
CA LEU A 723 80.26 -37.26 -94.41
C LEU A 723 81.39 -36.80 -95.34
N SER A 724 82.63 -37.02 -94.93
CA SER A 724 83.82 -36.97 -95.79
C SER A 724 84.32 -38.37 -96.09
N ILE A 725 84.75 -38.64 -97.31
CA ILE A 725 85.11 -39.99 -97.79
C ILE A 725 86.43 -39.89 -98.53
N ASN A 726 87.38 -40.74 -98.17
CA ASN A 726 88.66 -40.85 -98.86
C ASN A 726 88.45 -41.39 -100.28
N LYS A 727 89.40 -41.09 -101.18
CA LYS A 727 89.34 -41.57 -102.57
C LYS A 727 89.25 -43.10 -102.62
N VAL A 728 88.28 -43.63 -103.38
CA VAL A 728 88.07 -45.07 -103.59
C VAL A 728 88.41 -45.41 -105.03
N THR A 729 89.34 -46.34 -105.24
CA THR A 729 89.83 -46.80 -106.55
C THR A 729 89.40 -48.23 -106.85
N THR A 730 89.69 -48.73 -108.05
CA THR A 730 89.40 -50.14 -108.43
C THR A 730 90.09 -51.17 -107.53
N GLN A 731 91.16 -50.78 -106.84
CA GLN A 731 91.90 -51.64 -105.90
C GLN A 731 91.42 -51.52 -104.45
N SER A 732 90.57 -50.55 -104.13
CA SER A 732 90.08 -50.35 -102.76
C SER A 732 89.20 -51.51 -102.31
N THR A 733 89.55 -52.11 -101.17
CA THR A 733 88.74 -53.11 -100.46
C THR A 733 88.02 -52.51 -99.23
N LYS A 734 88.14 -51.20 -99.03
CA LYS A 734 87.54 -50.46 -97.92
C LYS A 734 87.12 -49.06 -98.37
N ILE A 735 85.99 -48.58 -97.87
CA ILE A 735 85.59 -47.17 -97.89
C ILE A 735 85.93 -46.61 -96.52
N ILE A 736 86.82 -45.62 -96.47
CA ILE A 736 87.27 -44.96 -95.24
C ILE A 736 86.80 -43.51 -95.29
N GLY A 737 86.26 -42.99 -94.19
CA GLY A 737 85.78 -41.62 -94.12
C GLY A 737 85.58 -41.14 -92.70
N LYS A 738 85.12 -39.89 -92.56
CA LYS A 738 84.69 -39.29 -91.30
C LYS A 738 83.26 -38.80 -91.35
N THR A 739 82.56 -38.90 -90.23
CA THR A 739 81.21 -38.38 -89.97
C THR A 739 81.11 -38.03 -88.49
N GLU A 740 79.94 -37.62 -88.01
CA GLU A 740 79.68 -37.48 -86.58
C GLU A 740 79.96 -38.78 -85.79
N PRO A 741 80.58 -38.71 -84.60
CA PRO A 741 80.85 -39.91 -83.80
C PRO A 741 79.63 -40.77 -83.52
N LYS A 742 79.81 -42.10 -83.46
CA LYS A 742 78.79 -43.10 -83.06
C LYS A 742 77.57 -43.22 -83.98
N VAL A 743 77.49 -42.48 -85.09
CA VAL A 743 76.41 -42.65 -86.08
C VAL A 743 76.65 -43.87 -86.96
N SER A 744 75.57 -44.48 -87.44
CA SER A 744 75.64 -45.61 -88.36
C SER A 744 75.78 -45.13 -89.80
N VAL A 745 76.87 -45.48 -90.46
CA VAL A 745 77.17 -45.16 -91.86
C VAL A 745 76.81 -46.32 -92.77
N TYR A 746 76.14 -46.04 -93.87
CA TYR A 746 75.71 -47.02 -94.85
C TYR A 746 76.21 -46.63 -96.24
N ALA A 747 76.75 -47.60 -96.98
CA ALA A 747 77.20 -47.41 -98.36
C ALA A 747 76.42 -48.32 -99.33
N TYR A 748 76.01 -47.78 -100.48
CA TYR A 748 75.19 -48.45 -101.49
C TYR A 748 75.71 -48.21 -102.91
N VAL A 749 75.46 -49.17 -103.80
CA VAL A 749 75.52 -48.99 -105.27
C VAL A 749 74.12 -49.22 -105.81
N GLY A 750 73.49 -48.17 -106.34
CA GLY A 750 72.06 -48.21 -106.64
C GLY A 750 71.26 -48.59 -105.38
N LYS A 751 70.47 -49.67 -105.45
CA LYS A 751 69.73 -50.21 -104.30
C LYS A 751 70.52 -51.28 -103.50
N GLN A 752 71.66 -51.74 -104.01
CA GLN A 752 72.44 -52.80 -103.37
C GLN A 752 73.33 -52.24 -102.27
N LYS A 753 73.18 -52.75 -101.04
CA LYS A 753 74.04 -52.38 -99.91
C LYS A 753 75.44 -52.95 -100.12
N LEU A 754 76.44 -52.08 -100.14
CA LEU A 754 77.85 -52.48 -100.13
C LEU A 754 78.29 -52.90 -98.73
N GLY A 755 77.81 -52.18 -97.72
CA GLY A 755 78.11 -52.46 -96.32
C GLY A 755 77.64 -51.33 -95.40
N SER A 756 77.90 -51.51 -94.11
CA SER A 756 77.69 -50.47 -93.10
C SER A 756 78.78 -50.54 -92.04
N ALA A 757 79.02 -49.42 -91.37
CA ALA A 757 79.92 -49.31 -90.24
C ALA A 757 79.38 -48.27 -89.27
N THR A 758 79.64 -48.43 -87.98
CA THR A 758 79.41 -47.36 -87.00
C THR A 758 80.67 -46.52 -86.93
N ALA A 759 80.52 -45.19 -86.96
CA ALA A 759 81.64 -44.28 -86.75
C ALA A 759 82.15 -44.39 -85.31
N ASP A 760 83.47 -44.39 -85.13
CA ASP A 760 84.09 -44.44 -83.80
C ASP A 760 83.83 -43.15 -82.99
N SER A 761 84.36 -43.07 -81.76
CA SER A 761 84.22 -41.89 -80.90
C SER A 761 84.87 -40.62 -81.46
N LYS A 762 85.73 -40.74 -82.48
CA LYS A 762 86.36 -39.63 -83.20
C LYS A 762 85.71 -39.37 -84.57
N GLY A 763 84.64 -40.10 -84.91
CA GLY A 763 83.92 -39.95 -86.16
C GLY A 763 84.49 -40.73 -87.35
N ASN A 764 85.55 -41.53 -87.17
CA ASN A 764 86.11 -42.31 -88.28
C ASN A 764 85.26 -43.56 -88.53
N PHE A 765 85.03 -43.90 -89.80
CA PHE A 765 84.37 -45.15 -90.17
C PHE A 765 85.16 -45.87 -91.26
N THR A 766 85.03 -47.20 -91.27
CA THR A 766 85.61 -48.06 -92.31
C THR A 766 84.59 -49.12 -92.70
N ILE A 767 84.12 -49.08 -93.95
CA ILE A 767 83.23 -50.09 -94.53
C ILE A 767 84.06 -51.00 -95.41
N LYS A 768 84.15 -52.29 -95.08
CA LYS A 768 84.77 -53.28 -95.96
C LYS A 768 83.90 -53.49 -97.21
N ILE A 769 84.52 -53.46 -98.40
CA ILE A 769 83.84 -53.65 -99.69
C ILE A 769 84.60 -54.66 -100.56
N LYS A 770 83.90 -55.32 -101.47
CA LYS A 770 84.55 -56.06 -102.59
C LYS A 770 85.13 -55.05 -103.58
N LYS A 771 86.17 -55.44 -104.34
CA LYS A 771 86.72 -54.60 -105.41
C LYS A 771 85.61 -54.22 -106.40
N LEU A 772 85.53 -52.95 -106.74
CA LEU A 772 84.48 -52.40 -107.61
C LEU A 772 85.06 -52.02 -108.97
N LYS A 773 84.26 -52.19 -110.03
CA LYS A 773 84.64 -51.78 -111.38
C LYS A 773 84.76 -50.24 -111.45
N LYS A 774 85.66 -49.77 -112.32
CA LYS A 774 85.81 -48.34 -112.62
C LYS A 774 84.46 -47.76 -113.02
N SER A 775 84.21 -46.52 -112.63
CA SER A 775 83.00 -45.74 -112.94
C SER A 775 81.70 -46.10 -112.20
N ILE A 776 81.72 -47.01 -111.22
CA ILE A 776 80.56 -47.25 -110.34
C ILE A 776 80.32 -46.03 -109.43
N LEU A 777 79.04 -45.63 -109.26
CA LEU A 777 78.62 -44.61 -108.30
C LEU A 777 78.25 -45.25 -106.95
N ILE A 778 78.77 -44.67 -105.86
CA ILE A 778 78.52 -45.11 -104.49
C ILE A 778 77.83 -43.98 -103.73
N ASP A 779 76.72 -44.32 -103.07
CA ASP A 779 75.99 -43.45 -102.14
C ASP A 779 76.30 -43.83 -100.71
N VAL A 780 76.74 -42.86 -99.92
CA VAL A 780 77.04 -43.06 -98.51
C VAL A 780 76.31 -42.03 -97.65
N TYR A 781 75.61 -42.47 -96.62
CA TYR A 781 74.94 -41.60 -95.67
C TYR A 781 75.06 -42.14 -94.24
N ALA A 782 74.85 -41.27 -93.25
CA ALA A 782 74.86 -41.58 -91.84
C ALA A 782 73.44 -41.50 -91.26
N ILE A 783 73.18 -42.28 -90.23
CA ILE A 783 71.96 -42.23 -89.43
C ILE A 783 72.36 -42.17 -87.96
N ASP A 784 71.86 -41.19 -87.20
CA ASP A 784 72.06 -41.11 -85.75
C ASP A 784 71.17 -42.09 -84.96
N ALA A 785 71.28 -42.06 -83.63
CA ALA A 785 70.45 -42.87 -82.74
C ALA A 785 68.95 -42.50 -82.81
N ALA A 786 68.62 -41.25 -83.15
CA ALA A 786 67.26 -40.75 -83.32
C ALA A 786 66.67 -41.07 -84.71
N LYS A 787 67.42 -41.79 -85.55
CA LYS A 787 67.10 -42.16 -86.94
C LYS A 787 67.06 -40.98 -87.91
N ASN A 788 67.60 -39.82 -87.55
CA ASN A 788 67.76 -38.73 -88.52
C ASN A 788 68.86 -39.11 -89.51
N LYS A 789 68.58 -38.91 -90.81
CA LYS A 789 69.47 -39.29 -91.90
C LYS A 789 70.27 -38.09 -92.38
N SER A 790 71.59 -38.22 -92.45
CA SER A 790 72.45 -37.19 -93.01
C SER A 790 72.26 -37.04 -94.53
N LYS A 791 72.78 -35.94 -95.09
CA LYS A 791 72.82 -35.77 -96.54
C LYS A 791 73.64 -36.89 -97.19
N VAL A 792 73.09 -37.51 -98.24
CA VAL A 792 73.75 -38.58 -98.99
C VAL A 792 74.97 -38.02 -99.75
N LYS A 793 76.14 -38.60 -99.53
CA LYS A 793 77.37 -38.31 -100.26
C LYS A 793 77.53 -39.33 -101.39
N ARG A 794 77.40 -38.86 -102.64
CA ARG A 794 77.60 -39.66 -103.86
C ARG A 794 79.00 -39.42 -104.45
N PHE A 795 79.72 -40.48 -104.84
CA PHE A 795 81.01 -40.36 -105.54
C PHE A 795 81.26 -41.54 -106.50
N LYS A 796 82.22 -41.39 -107.41
CA LYS A 796 82.54 -42.36 -108.48
C LYS A 796 83.84 -43.12 -108.18
N VAL A 797 83.87 -44.43 -108.39
CA VAL A 797 85.08 -45.26 -108.28
C VAL A 797 86.05 -44.90 -109.41
N THR A 798 87.27 -44.48 -109.07
CA THR A 798 88.31 -44.10 -110.04
C THR A 798 89.23 -45.28 -110.37
N GLY A 799 90.02 -45.16 -111.45
CA GLY A 799 91.04 -46.14 -111.84
C GLY A 799 91.95 -46.51 -110.68
#